data_AF-A0A4P6PHE5-F1
#
_entry.id   AF-A0A4P6PHE5-F1
#
_cell.length_a   1.000
_cell.length_b   1.000
_cell.length_c   1.000
_cell.angle_alpha   90.00
_cell.angle_beta   90.00
_cell.angle_gamma   90.00
#
_symmetry.space_group_name_H-M   'P 1'
#
loop_
_entity.id
_entity.type
_entity.pdbx_description
1 polymer ?
#
loop_
_entity_poly.entity_id
_entity_poly.type
_entity_poly.pdbx_seq_one_letter_code
_entity_poly.pdbx_strand_id
1 'polypeptide(L)'
;MGKVFCVFSAWITLLGGAWAGIGNYGLAALEHIEELPLIRRGVSAHQVSSFERNGGNADRNSWLYRDDQGDYVIFDEIGAGCIYRIWMTHGGPHPDYKENYASNTWVKIYIDDDVVPRFSCSIADLFSGTVDPFIKPFVGDKKDSSGGLYSYVPIAYATRCRITLDDIPGEEMRQAWSDDTYWMYYNITYHRFSSSDEVVSWTGTEDNESVLAQFNAVGQDPKPTDENIYYAGELTLGADTNCLVADLEGSGVVNSLVFEMPVINKQSWSNLWLSVTWDGQIESSWSVPLGEFFGSGFGQVSVNGLMVGMSNRTCYCYFPMPYWNSATISLENRGSSAVGNVPFRIGVGTNQFSSQLAGYFMAHHAVGSYTNGIITSDFIALNEVGRGHYVGINLASTGGEKSGNNGLAFLEGDERFYIDGCLTPQLHGTGNEDYFNCGWYYNQGSDLLPYHGTPIRSNPFSMSAENNWISAYRIHVGDVIPFNSSIKIGMEHGRVNEVGCRMSSVVYYYKQLGQSSGLSHCGNIDLGNAEDEALSEYQCYGSNEGSVTNTFSFTGDHQDVFLENTGYICTGSTFAVNIPSMNDGLLIRRIFDAGSGRQKARVFVDDAEVGEWYFADAGFSNEVTRWVQGEFYVPFEYTAGKTRSVLHFEADEGMTWNEYAYAVYAINPLVAANDMDADQLPDAWETTYFNNISCAMSDADDDADGMRNMDEFIAGTDPVDRYSYFSMSLNESSLSYNVISGRIYTVFFSTNLAEGATGWSAVRTNSTTTEGMIQENELVDTDQGFFKVRVRLP
;
A
#
# COMPACT_ATOMS: atom_id res chain seq x y z
N MET A 1 -36.66 30.89 11.32
CA MET A 1 -36.39 31.06 9.86
C MET A 1 -34.89 31.06 9.69
N GLY A 2 -34.30 29.87 9.49
CA GLY A 2 -32.89 29.74 9.12
C GLY A 2 -32.66 30.48 7.81
N LYS A 3 -31.66 31.36 7.78
CA LYS A 3 -31.26 32.01 6.54
C LYS A 3 -30.41 31.00 5.77
N VAL A 4 -30.93 30.52 4.65
CA VAL A 4 -30.10 29.87 3.63
C VAL A 4 -29.21 30.96 3.07
N PHE A 5 -27.94 30.93 3.43
CA PHE A 5 -26.94 31.53 2.58
C PHE A 5 -26.52 30.43 1.62
N CYS A 6 -26.91 30.56 0.35
CA CYS A 6 -26.11 29.97 -0.71
C CYS A 6 -24.85 30.81 -0.77
N VAL A 7 -23.89 30.50 0.11
CA VAL A 7 -22.51 30.86 -0.21
C VAL A 7 -22.11 29.79 -1.21
N PHE A 8 -22.24 30.10 -2.50
CA PHE A 8 -21.24 29.62 -3.45
C PHE A 8 -19.94 30.34 -3.08
N SER A 9 -19.38 29.93 -1.95
CA SER A 9 -17.97 30.00 -1.74
C SER A 9 -17.52 28.71 -2.38
N ALA A 10 -17.17 28.79 -3.65
CA ALA A 10 -15.89 28.22 -3.99
C ALA A 10 -14.91 28.92 -3.02
N TRP A 11 -14.71 28.34 -1.83
CA TRP A 11 -13.44 28.52 -1.16
C TRP A 11 -12.47 27.82 -2.08
N ILE A 12 -12.09 28.58 -3.09
CA ILE A 12 -10.84 28.42 -3.77
C ILE A 12 -9.84 28.83 -2.69
N THR A 13 -9.42 27.91 -1.84
CA THR A 13 -7.97 27.70 -1.87
C THR A 13 -7.67 27.47 -3.35
N LEU A 14 -6.69 28.16 -3.93
CA LEU A 14 -6.25 28.10 -5.34
C LEU A 14 -5.84 26.67 -5.76
N LEU A 15 -6.76 25.73 -5.60
CA LEU A 15 -6.67 24.29 -5.63
C LEU A 15 -7.06 23.86 -7.02
N GLY A 16 -6.11 24.03 -7.92
CA GLY A 16 -6.09 23.22 -9.11
C GLY A 16 -5.85 21.76 -8.72
N GLY A 17 -6.89 20.93 -8.79
CA GLY A 17 -6.85 19.52 -8.41
C GLY A 17 -7.95 19.17 -7.41
N ALA A 18 -9.00 18.51 -7.89
CA ALA A 18 -9.89 17.76 -7.03
C ALA A 18 -9.05 16.76 -6.21
N TRP A 19 -8.99 16.95 -4.89
CA TRP A 19 -8.63 15.88 -3.96
C TRP A 19 -9.65 14.75 -4.15
N ALA A 20 -9.29 13.72 -4.90
CA ALA A 20 -9.79 12.40 -4.58
C ALA A 20 -9.09 12.05 -3.27
N GLY A 21 -9.86 11.80 -2.21
CA GLY A 21 -9.29 11.47 -0.89
C GLY A 21 -8.41 10.22 -0.95
N ILE A 22 -7.95 9.76 0.21
CA ILE A 22 -7.14 8.53 0.37
C ILE A 22 -7.84 7.23 -0.13
N GLY A 23 -9.05 7.34 -0.68
CA GLY A 23 -9.89 6.26 -1.14
C GLY A 23 -10.49 5.46 0.01
N ASN A 24 -11.10 4.32 -0.30
CA ASN A 24 -11.53 3.36 0.70
C ASN A 24 -10.32 2.84 1.48
N TYR A 25 -10.41 2.83 2.81
CA TYR A 25 -9.40 2.29 3.73
C TYR A 25 -10.08 1.37 4.77
N GLY A 26 -9.28 0.69 5.59
CA GLY A 26 -9.78 -0.18 6.65
C GLY A 26 -10.62 -1.33 6.10
N LEU A 27 -11.76 -1.62 6.74
CA LEU A 27 -12.68 -2.66 6.26
C LEU A 27 -13.24 -2.36 4.87
N ALA A 28 -13.57 -1.09 4.57
CA ALA A 28 -14.09 -0.72 3.25
C ALA A 28 -13.11 -1.05 2.11
N ALA A 29 -11.79 -0.94 2.34
CA ALA A 29 -10.79 -1.37 1.37
C ALA A 29 -10.76 -2.88 1.13
N LEU A 30 -11.13 -3.67 2.15
CA LEU A 30 -11.26 -5.11 2.05
C LEU A 30 -12.59 -5.53 1.41
N GLU A 31 -13.67 -4.77 1.63
CA GLU A 31 -14.99 -5.04 1.05
C GLU A 31 -15.02 -4.73 -0.46
N HIS A 32 -14.49 -3.57 -0.86
CA HIS A 32 -14.54 -3.07 -2.23
C HIS A 32 -13.35 -3.55 -3.08
N ILE A 33 -13.17 -4.87 -3.15
CA ILE A 33 -12.06 -5.50 -3.88
C ILE A 33 -12.13 -5.23 -5.39
N GLU A 34 -13.33 -4.95 -5.92
CA GLU A 34 -13.53 -4.50 -7.30
C GLU A 34 -12.80 -3.19 -7.62
N GLU A 35 -12.52 -2.36 -6.62
CA GLU A 35 -11.81 -1.08 -6.79
C GLU A 35 -10.28 -1.22 -6.79
N LEU A 36 -9.73 -2.44 -6.63
CA LEU A 36 -8.29 -2.67 -6.70
C LEU A 36 -7.59 -2.02 -7.90
N PRO A 37 -8.18 -1.83 -9.10
CA PRO A 37 -7.47 -1.16 -10.19
C PRO A 37 -7.18 0.31 -9.90
N LEU A 38 -7.94 0.98 -9.01
CA LEU A 38 -7.76 2.40 -8.70
C LEU A 38 -6.41 2.65 -8.01
N ILE A 39 -5.63 3.57 -8.58
CA ILE A 39 -4.34 3.99 -8.02
C ILE A 39 -4.57 4.77 -6.73
N ARG A 40 -3.94 4.31 -5.65
CA ARG A 40 -4.03 4.94 -4.34
C ARG A 40 -3.29 6.27 -4.33
N ARG A 41 -4.00 7.36 -4.04
CA ARG A 41 -3.46 8.72 -3.85
C ARG A 41 -3.30 9.01 -2.37
N GLY A 42 -2.25 9.75 -1.99
CA GLY A 42 -2.06 10.15 -0.59
C GLY A 42 -1.84 8.98 0.38
N VAL A 43 -1.47 7.80 -0.12
CA VAL A 43 -1.22 6.59 0.67
C VAL A 43 0.19 6.10 0.41
N SER A 44 0.93 5.78 1.46
CA SER A 44 2.22 5.08 1.37
C SER A 44 2.24 3.88 2.30
N ALA A 45 2.83 2.77 1.85
CA ALA A 45 2.92 1.54 2.63
C ALA A 45 4.28 1.41 3.31
N HIS A 46 4.26 0.96 4.57
CA HIS A 46 5.43 0.83 5.43
C HIS A 46 5.33 -0.44 6.28
N GLN A 47 6.47 -0.90 6.81
CA GLN A 47 6.53 -1.97 7.80
C GLN A 47 7.46 -1.61 8.96
N VAL A 48 7.00 -1.87 10.18
CA VAL A 48 7.88 -1.97 11.35
C VAL A 48 8.07 -3.44 11.66
N SER A 49 9.32 -3.87 11.87
CA SER A 49 9.62 -5.25 12.22
C SER A 49 10.74 -5.35 13.26
N SER A 50 11.00 -6.58 13.70
CA SER A 50 12.09 -6.92 14.60
C SER A 50 13.45 -7.11 13.92
N PHE A 51 13.61 -6.76 12.64
CA PHE A 51 14.87 -6.90 11.88
C PHE A 51 16.10 -6.35 12.62
N GLU A 52 17.29 -6.90 12.38
CA GLU A 52 18.51 -6.43 13.02
C GLU A 52 19.01 -5.10 12.41
N ARG A 53 18.99 -4.01 13.18
CA ARG A 53 19.35 -2.65 12.67
C ARG A 53 20.82 -2.51 12.23
N ASN A 54 21.68 -3.48 12.53
CA ASN A 54 23.09 -3.48 12.15
C ASN A 54 23.40 -4.21 10.83
N GLY A 55 22.37 -4.64 10.09
CA GLY A 55 22.52 -5.38 8.83
C GLY A 55 22.89 -6.85 9.00
N GLY A 56 22.81 -7.37 10.22
CA GLY A 56 22.84 -8.81 10.50
C GLY A 56 21.45 -9.44 10.29
N ASN A 57 21.27 -10.63 10.87
CA ASN A 57 20.05 -11.46 10.72
C ASN A 57 19.61 -12.04 12.08
N ALA A 58 19.86 -11.31 13.17
CA ALA A 58 19.29 -11.60 14.49
C ALA A 58 17.98 -10.82 14.67
N ASP A 59 17.00 -11.13 13.81
CA ASP A 59 15.78 -10.33 13.56
C ASP A 59 14.69 -10.49 14.62
N ARG A 60 15.11 -10.59 15.89
CA ARG A 60 14.26 -10.83 17.05
C ARG A 60 14.58 -9.89 18.19
N ASN A 61 13.59 -9.71 19.07
CA ASN A 61 13.74 -8.92 20.29
C ASN A 61 14.29 -7.51 20.03
N SER A 62 14.00 -6.95 18.85
CA SER A 62 14.33 -5.59 18.46
C SER A 62 13.07 -4.74 18.60
N TRP A 63 13.14 -3.71 19.42
CA TRP A 63 12.01 -2.85 19.80
C TRP A 63 12.29 -1.44 19.32
N LEU A 64 11.25 -0.66 19.05
CA LEU A 64 11.43 0.75 18.74
C LEU A 64 12.05 1.47 19.93
N TYR A 65 11.49 1.30 21.13
CA TYR A 65 12.04 1.80 22.38
C TYR A 65 11.32 1.17 23.60
N ARG A 66 11.74 1.53 24.82
CA ARG A 66 11.02 1.25 26.08
C ARG A 66 10.29 2.50 26.53
N ASP A 67 9.00 2.41 26.79
CA ASP A 67 8.23 3.56 27.28
C ASP A 67 8.43 3.80 28.79
N ASP A 68 7.81 4.86 29.31
CA ASP A 68 7.93 5.25 30.72
C ASP A 68 7.30 4.25 31.69
N GLN A 69 6.43 3.34 31.20
CA GLN A 69 5.84 2.25 31.97
C GLN A 69 6.74 1.00 31.97
N GLY A 70 7.80 1.02 31.16
CA GLY A 70 8.70 -0.10 30.95
C GLY A 70 8.21 -1.07 29.88
N ASP A 71 7.12 -0.80 29.17
CA ASP A 71 6.64 -1.67 28.10
C ASP A 71 7.56 -1.59 26.87
N TYR A 72 7.66 -2.70 26.13
CA TYR A 72 8.34 -2.73 24.83
C TYR A 72 7.42 -2.12 23.77
N VAL A 73 7.84 -1.06 23.09
CA VAL A 73 7.07 -0.46 21.99
C VAL A 73 7.46 -1.12 20.67
N ILE A 74 6.48 -1.72 19.98
CA ILE A 74 6.67 -2.44 18.70
C ILE A 74 6.08 -1.69 17.51
N PHE A 75 5.24 -0.69 17.77
CA PHE A 75 4.67 0.19 16.76
C PHE A 75 4.38 1.55 17.41
N ASP A 76 4.76 2.65 16.77
CA ASP A 76 4.41 4.00 17.22
C ASP A 76 4.49 4.97 16.05
N GLU A 77 3.34 5.31 15.49
CA GLU A 77 3.21 6.15 14.31
C GLU A 77 2.29 7.33 14.59
N ILE A 78 2.78 8.54 14.29
CA ILE A 78 2.05 9.80 14.40
C ILE A 78 1.57 10.21 13.00
N GLY A 79 0.37 10.78 12.93
CA GLY A 79 -0.36 11.06 11.70
C GLY A 79 -1.44 10.02 11.45
N ALA A 80 -2.27 10.27 10.44
CA ALA A 80 -3.33 9.35 10.06
C ALA A 80 -2.78 8.11 9.34
N GLY A 81 -3.41 6.96 9.58
CA GLY A 81 -3.00 5.71 8.95
C GLY A 81 -3.92 4.54 9.25
N CYS A 82 -3.53 3.36 8.75
CA CYS A 82 -4.22 2.11 9.02
C CYS A 82 -3.23 0.94 9.05
N ILE A 83 -3.20 0.20 10.15
CA ILE A 83 -2.53 -1.11 10.19
C ILE A 83 -3.43 -2.10 9.47
N TYR A 84 -2.84 -2.94 8.62
CA TYR A 84 -3.56 -4.00 7.90
C TYR A 84 -3.04 -5.40 8.19
N ARG A 85 -1.82 -5.51 8.73
CA ARG A 85 -1.22 -6.78 9.07
C ARG A 85 -0.41 -6.66 10.34
N ILE A 86 -0.68 -7.56 11.29
CA ILE A 86 0.21 -7.85 12.41
C ILE A 86 0.59 -9.32 12.27
N TRP A 87 1.88 -9.59 12.08
CA TRP A 87 2.44 -10.92 12.14
C TRP A 87 3.42 -11.03 13.30
N MET A 88 3.41 -12.16 13.98
CA MET A 88 4.37 -12.50 15.02
C MET A 88 4.74 -13.97 14.95
N THR A 89 5.95 -14.31 15.39
CA THR A 89 6.23 -15.66 15.85
C THR A 89 7.15 -15.61 17.05
N HIS A 90 7.24 -16.75 17.73
CA HIS A 90 8.01 -16.84 18.93
C HIS A 90 8.59 -18.22 19.18
N GLY A 91 9.61 -18.26 20.04
CA GLY A 91 10.11 -19.50 20.59
C GLY A 91 11.25 -19.29 21.57
N GLY A 92 12.10 -20.29 21.66
CA GLY A 92 13.20 -20.32 22.62
C GLY A 92 13.68 -21.74 22.90
N PRO A 93 14.81 -21.88 23.59
CA PRO A 93 15.49 -23.14 23.85
C PRO A 93 14.75 -24.04 24.86
N HIS A 94 14.02 -23.47 25.83
CA HIS A 94 13.26 -24.24 26.81
C HIS A 94 11.82 -24.52 26.33
N PRO A 95 11.31 -25.77 26.41
CA PRO A 95 9.95 -26.12 26.00
C PRO A 95 8.86 -25.30 26.69
N ASP A 96 9.05 -25.01 27.99
CA ASP A 96 8.07 -24.26 28.80
C ASP A 96 7.94 -22.79 28.36
N TYR A 97 8.98 -22.18 27.78
CA TYR A 97 8.92 -20.80 27.29
C TYR A 97 8.04 -20.66 26.05
N LYS A 98 7.85 -21.75 25.27
CA LYS A 98 7.13 -21.69 23.99
C LYS A 98 5.64 -21.44 24.13
N GLU A 99 5.00 -21.72 25.27
CA GLU A 99 3.55 -21.47 25.44
C GLU A 99 3.23 -20.50 26.57
N ASN A 100 4.09 -20.40 27.58
CA ASN A 100 3.87 -19.49 28.70
C ASN A 100 3.98 -18.02 28.28
N TYR A 101 4.94 -17.65 27.44
CA TYR A 101 5.17 -16.23 27.14
C TYR A 101 4.02 -15.60 26.36
N ALA A 102 3.58 -16.21 25.26
CA ALA A 102 2.45 -15.69 24.47
C ALA A 102 1.16 -15.57 25.31
N SER A 103 0.97 -16.43 26.30
CA SER A 103 -0.20 -16.41 27.19
C SER A 103 -0.08 -15.36 28.31
N ASN A 104 1.12 -14.86 28.62
CA ASN A 104 1.38 -13.95 29.74
C ASN A 104 1.84 -12.54 29.31
N THR A 105 2.20 -12.35 28.04
CA THR A 105 2.55 -11.04 27.48
C THR A 105 1.32 -10.40 26.87
N TRP A 106 1.00 -9.21 27.35
CA TRP A 106 -0.15 -8.46 26.90
C TRP A 106 0.24 -7.54 25.75
N VAL A 107 -0.57 -7.57 24.70
CA VAL A 107 -0.56 -6.58 23.63
C VAL A 107 -1.51 -5.46 24.06
N LYS A 108 -1.04 -4.21 23.99
CA LYS A 108 -1.83 -3.02 24.29
C LYS A 108 -1.84 -2.11 23.07
N ILE A 109 -3.02 -1.81 22.55
CA ILE A 109 -3.23 -0.96 21.36
C ILE A 109 -3.83 0.36 21.83
N TYR A 110 -3.08 1.45 21.63
CA TYR A 110 -3.49 2.82 21.90
C TYR A 110 -3.79 3.50 20.56
N ILE A 111 -4.95 4.15 20.46
CA ILE A 111 -5.38 4.83 19.25
C ILE A 111 -5.62 6.30 19.57
N ASP A 112 -5.10 7.15 18.69
CA ASP A 112 -5.04 8.60 18.83
C ASP A 112 -4.35 9.00 20.15
N ASP A 113 -4.94 9.93 20.90
CA ASP A 113 -4.42 10.44 22.17
C ASP A 113 -4.92 9.64 23.40
N ASP A 114 -5.36 8.40 23.20
CA ASP A 114 -5.80 7.54 24.29
C ASP A 114 -4.68 7.29 25.30
N VAL A 115 -4.94 7.61 26.57
CA VAL A 115 -4.02 7.36 27.69
C VAL A 115 -4.16 5.95 28.30
N VAL A 116 -5.22 5.23 27.92
CA VAL A 116 -5.49 3.83 28.30
C VAL A 116 -5.62 3.04 27.00
N PRO A 117 -5.10 1.81 26.89
CA PRO A 117 -5.22 1.06 25.65
C PRO A 117 -6.70 0.85 25.28
N ARG A 118 -7.04 1.18 24.03
CA ARG A 118 -8.36 0.95 23.45
C ARG A 118 -8.69 -0.54 23.38
N PHE A 119 -7.67 -1.35 23.14
CA PHE A 119 -7.75 -2.80 23.16
C PHE A 119 -6.54 -3.42 23.85
N SER A 120 -6.77 -4.47 24.63
CA SER A 120 -5.71 -5.16 25.35
C SER A 120 -6.06 -6.62 25.64
N CYS A 121 -5.18 -7.55 25.27
CA CYS A 121 -5.29 -8.97 25.59
C CYS A 121 -3.91 -9.65 25.54
N SER A 122 -3.81 -10.92 25.91
CA SER A 122 -2.56 -11.68 25.70
C SER A 122 -2.27 -11.88 24.20
N ILE A 123 -1.01 -12.10 23.82
CA ILE A 123 -0.63 -12.47 22.45
C ILE A 123 -1.39 -13.74 22.01
N ALA A 124 -1.47 -14.75 22.88
CA ALA A 124 -2.17 -15.99 22.57
C ALA A 124 -3.66 -15.75 22.27
N ASP A 125 -4.31 -14.88 23.04
CA ASP A 125 -5.73 -14.55 22.85
C ASP A 125 -5.95 -13.73 21.57
N LEU A 126 -5.07 -12.77 21.27
CA LEU A 126 -5.12 -11.93 20.07
C LEU A 126 -5.18 -12.79 18.79
N PHE A 127 -4.38 -13.86 18.74
CA PHE A 127 -4.28 -14.74 17.57
C PHE A 127 -5.11 -16.02 17.69
N SER A 128 -5.85 -16.20 18.79
CA SER A 128 -6.69 -17.39 19.01
C SER A 128 -7.85 -17.50 18.01
N GLY A 129 -8.30 -16.35 17.48
CA GLY A 129 -9.49 -16.26 16.66
C GLY A 129 -10.79 -16.36 17.44
N THR A 130 -10.75 -16.09 18.75
CA THR A 130 -11.90 -16.22 19.66
C THR A 130 -12.23 -14.94 20.44
N VAL A 131 -11.43 -13.88 20.30
CA VAL A 131 -11.63 -12.60 20.98
C VAL A 131 -12.04 -11.56 19.96
N ASP A 132 -13.23 -10.99 20.11
CA ASP A 132 -13.74 -9.93 19.23
C ASP A 132 -12.84 -8.66 19.27
N PRO A 133 -12.56 -7.99 18.13
CA PRO A 133 -12.91 -8.33 16.75
C PRO A 133 -11.90 -9.25 16.02
N PHE A 134 -10.92 -9.80 16.74
CA PHE A 134 -9.89 -10.73 16.25
C PHE A 134 -10.43 -12.17 16.16
N ILE A 135 -11.29 -12.41 15.17
CA ILE A 135 -11.94 -13.70 14.93
C ILE A 135 -11.46 -14.37 13.64
N LYS A 136 -11.54 -15.71 13.57
CA LYS A 136 -11.17 -16.43 12.35
C LYS A 136 -12.13 -16.12 11.19
N PRO A 137 -11.66 -16.09 9.93
CA PRO A 137 -10.28 -16.33 9.49
C PRO A 137 -9.37 -15.08 9.40
N PHE A 138 -9.81 -13.90 9.87
CA PHE A 138 -8.97 -12.69 9.88
C PHE A 138 -7.69 -12.86 10.68
N VAL A 139 -7.76 -13.66 11.73
CA VAL A 139 -6.60 -14.02 12.54
C VAL A 139 -6.41 -15.53 12.58
N GLY A 140 -5.19 -15.94 12.85
CA GLY A 140 -4.87 -17.34 13.06
C GLY A 140 -3.62 -17.54 13.90
N ASP A 141 -3.58 -18.70 14.57
CA ASP A 141 -2.48 -19.12 15.40
C ASP A 141 -1.47 -19.98 14.61
N LYS A 142 -0.45 -20.47 15.32
CA LYS A 142 0.62 -21.31 14.75
C LYS A 142 0.10 -22.55 14.02
N LYS A 143 -1.09 -23.07 14.34
CA LYS A 143 -1.69 -24.22 13.66
C LYS A 143 -2.40 -23.82 12.38
N ASP A 144 -2.97 -22.61 12.34
CA ASP A 144 -3.63 -22.08 11.15
C ASP A 144 -2.59 -21.66 10.09
N SER A 145 -1.48 -21.07 10.52
CA SER A 145 -0.45 -20.47 9.64
C SER A 145 0.95 -21.04 9.88
N SER A 146 1.03 -22.37 10.01
CA SER A 146 2.28 -23.16 10.01
C SER A 146 3.47 -22.62 10.82
N GLY A 147 3.24 -22.14 12.04
CA GLY A 147 4.26 -21.62 12.94
C GLY A 147 4.20 -20.10 13.13
N GLY A 148 3.54 -19.37 12.24
CA GLY A 148 3.28 -17.94 12.37
C GLY A 148 1.96 -17.63 13.05
N LEU A 149 1.86 -16.46 13.65
CA LEU A 149 0.64 -15.85 14.16
C LEU A 149 0.34 -14.65 13.27
N TYR A 150 -0.90 -14.52 12.79
CA TYR A 150 -1.26 -13.42 11.89
C TYR A 150 -2.60 -12.79 12.26
N SER A 151 -2.72 -11.50 11.97
CA SER A 151 -3.96 -10.75 12.00
C SER A 151 -4.04 -9.84 10.77
N TYR A 152 -5.16 -9.91 10.07
CA TYR A 152 -5.57 -8.99 9.00
C TYR A 152 -6.70 -8.05 9.44
N VAL A 153 -6.98 -7.93 10.75
CA VAL A 153 -7.95 -6.96 11.25
C VAL A 153 -7.39 -5.55 10.99
N PRO A 154 -8.09 -4.71 10.20
CA PRO A 154 -7.62 -3.37 9.94
C PRO A 154 -7.84 -2.47 11.17
N ILE A 155 -6.82 -1.68 11.53
CA ILE A 155 -6.85 -0.76 12.66
C ILE A 155 -6.49 0.64 12.14
N ALA A 156 -7.52 1.43 11.82
CA ALA A 156 -7.39 2.81 11.37
C ALA A 156 -7.20 3.77 12.57
N TYR A 157 -6.47 4.86 12.36
CA TYR A 157 -6.22 5.89 13.37
C TYR A 157 -6.06 7.25 12.70
N ALA A 158 -6.59 8.31 13.32
CA ALA A 158 -6.62 9.65 12.74
C ALA A 158 -5.39 10.47 13.13
N THR A 159 -4.86 10.28 14.35
CA THR A 159 -3.73 11.10 14.84
C THR A 159 -2.51 10.28 15.24
N ARG A 160 -2.70 9.08 15.80
CA ARG A 160 -1.60 8.22 16.23
C ARG A 160 -2.06 6.79 16.44
N CYS A 161 -1.17 5.82 16.27
CA CYS A 161 -1.35 4.49 16.86
C CYS A 161 -0.05 4.03 17.50
N ARG A 162 -0.17 3.44 18.70
CA ARG A 162 0.95 2.85 19.44
C ARG A 162 0.58 1.46 19.91
N ILE A 163 1.45 0.48 19.67
CA ILE A 163 1.30 -0.88 20.16
C ILE A 163 2.48 -1.23 21.07
N THR A 164 2.15 -1.67 22.29
CA THR A 164 3.15 -2.07 23.28
C THR A 164 2.95 -3.52 23.73
N LEU A 165 4.05 -4.13 24.19
CA LEU A 165 4.09 -5.43 24.83
C LEU A 165 4.59 -5.27 26.26
N ASP A 166 3.86 -5.84 27.22
CA ASP A 166 4.24 -5.78 28.63
C ASP A 166 5.60 -6.47 28.88
N ASP A 167 6.36 -5.92 29.81
CA ASP A 167 7.55 -6.59 30.33
C ASP A 167 7.15 -7.73 31.28
N ILE A 168 7.64 -8.96 31.03
CA ILE A 168 7.49 -10.07 31.98
C ILE A 168 8.69 -10.05 32.94
N PRO A 169 8.51 -9.74 34.24
CA PRO A 169 9.63 -9.63 35.18
C PRO A 169 10.40 -10.94 35.33
N GLY A 170 11.72 -10.89 35.11
CA GLY A 170 12.61 -12.05 35.21
C GLY A 170 12.72 -12.89 33.94
N GLU A 171 11.96 -12.58 32.89
CA GLU A 171 12.03 -13.19 31.56
C GLU A 171 12.47 -12.16 30.51
N GLU A 172 13.55 -11.43 30.82
CA GLU A 172 14.04 -10.36 29.94
C GLU A 172 14.32 -10.86 28.52
N MET A 173 13.67 -10.23 27.55
CA MET A 173 13.92 -10.49 26.14
C MET A 173 15.21 -9.79 25.72
N ARG A 174 16.28 -10.56 25.54
CA ARG A 174 17.59 -10.04 25.10
C ARG A 174 17.80 -10.36 23.63
N GLN A 175 18.43 -9.45 22.90
CA GLN A 175 18.85 -9.69 21.51
C GLN A 175 19.95 -10.77 21.41
N ALA A 176 20.72 -10.99 22.47
CA ALA A 176 21.80 -11.98 22.49
C ALA A 176 21.29 -13.42 22.29
N TRP A 177 21.98 -14.19 21.45
CA TRP A 177 21.81 -15.64 21.38
C TRP A 177 22.27 -16.26 22.71
N SER A 178 21.33 -16.59 23.58
CA SER A 178 21.62 -17.37 24.78
C SER A 178 20.60 -18.49 24.98
N ASP A 179 21.05 -19.56 25.63
CA ASP A 179 20.23 -20.72 25.98
C ASP A 179 19.12 -20.40 27.01
N ASP A 180 19.01 -19.15 27.45
CA ASP A 180 18.09 -18.68 28.50
C ASP A 180 17.17 -17.55 28.02
N THR A 181 17.11 -17.22 26.73
CA THR A 181 16.32 -16.08 26.22
C THR A 181 15.14 -16.51 25.35
N TYR A 182 14.01 -15.85 25.56
CA TYR A 182 12.85 -15.94 24.68
C TYR A 182 13.11 -15.19 23.38
N TRP A 183 12.61 -15.71 22.26
CA TRP A 183 12.73 -15.08 20.95
C TRP A 183 11.37 -14.63 20.47
N MET A 184 11.23 -13.34 20.19
CA MET A 184 10.05 -12.74 19.57
C MET A 184 10.42 -12.07 18.25
N TYR A 185 9.66 -12.41 17.24
CA TYR A 185 9.72 -11.80 15.93
C TYR A 185 8.38 -11.14 15.64
N TYR A 186 8.39 -10.00 14.96
CA TYR A 186 7.16 -9.35 14.51
C TYR A 186 7.37 -8.56 13.23
N ASN A 187 6.29 -8.44 12.46
CA ASN A 187 6.18 -7.63 11.24
C ASN A 187 4.80 -6.95 11.28
N ILE A 188 4.76 -5.62 11.27
CA ILE A 188 3.52 -4.84 11.27
C ILE A 188 3.50 -4.00 10.00
N THR A 189 2.62 -4.36 9.06
CA THR A 189 2.45 -3.66 7.78
C THR A 189 1.27 -2.69 7.89
N TYR A 190 1.50 -1.44 7.49
CA TYR A 190 0.53 -0.36 7.63
C TYR A 190 0.64 0.66 6.50
N HIS A 191 -0.41 1.46 6.36
CA HIS A 191 -0.43 2.62 5.50
C HIS A 191 -0.31 3.90 6.32
N ARG A 192 0.47 4.85 5.81
CA ARG A 192 0.39 6.27 6.19
C ARG A 192 -0.48 7.02 5.19
N PHE A 193 -1.32 7.90 5.70
CA PHE A 193 -2.18 8.78 4.93
C PHE A 193 -1.60 10.19 4.92
N SER A 194 -1.62 10.85 3.75
CA SER A 194 -1.12 12.22 3.63
C SER A 194 -2.01 13.20 4.41
N SER A 195 -3.31 12.93 4.56
CA SER A 195 -4.23 13.74 5.35
C SER A 195 -5.02 12.89 6.35
N SER A 196 -5.43 13.53 7.44
CA SER A 196 -6.36 12.98 8.45
C SER A 196 -7.83 13.25 8.10
N ASP A 197 -8.10 14.01 7.05
CA ASP A 197 -9.46 14.30 6.59
C ASP A 197 -10.22 13.00 6.31
N GLU A 198 -11.42 12.88 6.90
CA GLU A 198 -12.33 11.73 6.71
C GLU A 198 -11.80 10.39 7.29
N VAL A 199 -10.69 10.41 8.05
CA VAL A 199 -10.18 9.22 8.74
C VAL A 199 -10.92 9.01 10.06
N VAL A 200 -11.58 7.87 10.19
CA VAL A 200 -12.31 7.44 11.38
C VAL A 200 -11.47 6.40 12.10
N SER A 201 -11.10 6.73 13.34
CA SER A 201 -10.32 5.85 14.18
C SER A 201 -11.08 4.59 14.59
N TRP A 202 -10.35 3.49 14.62
CA TRP A 202 -10.83 2.19 15.04
C TRP A 202 -11.32 2.21 16.50
N THR A 203 -12.47 1.61 16.70
CA THR A 203 -13.20 1.49 17.96
C THR A 203 -13.06 0.10 18.57
N GLY A 204 -12.75 -0.91 17.75
CA GLY A 204 -12.74 -2.31 18.15
C GLY A 204 -14.11 -2.98 18.15
N THR A 205 -15.09 -2.34 17.50
CA THR A 205 -16.49 -2.82 17.43
C THR A 205 -17.08 -2.72 16.02
N GLU A 206 -16.22 -2.50 15.02
CA GLU A 206 -16.61 -2.42 13.62
C GLU A 206 -17.25 -3.73 13.13
N ASP A 207 -18.29 -3.60 12.30
CA ASP A 207 -18.94 -4.76 11.68
C ASP A 207 -18.07 -5.32 10.57
N ASN A 208 -17.63 -6.58 10.73
CA ASN A 208 -16.77 -7.29 9.81
C ASN A 208 -17.51 -8.41 9.03
N GLU A 209 -18.84 -8.50 9.12
CA GLU A 209 -19.61 -9.62 8.54
C GLU A 209 -19.38 -9.79 7.03
N SER A 210 -19.38 -8.68 6.28
CA SER A 210 -19.21 -8.68 4.81
C SER A 210 -17.84 -9.22 4.40
N VAL A 211 -16.77 -8.69 4.98
CA VAL A 211 -15.41 -9.14 4.67
C VAL A 211 -15.17 -10.58 5.14
N LEU A 212 -15.73 -10.98 6.29
CA LEU A 212 -15.65 -12.38 6.74
C LEU A 212 -16.37 -13.32 5.76
N ALA A 213 -17.50 -12.91 5.19
CA ALA A 213 -18.16 -13.68 4.14
C ALA A 213 -17.26 -13.82 2.90
N GLN A 214 -16.56 -12.76 2.49
CA GLN A 214 -15.57 -12.82 1.40
C GLN A 214 -14.43 -13.80 1.70
N PHE A 215 -13.83 -13.73 2.89
CA PHE A 215 -12.76 -14.66 3.27
C PHE A 215 -13.21 -16.13 3.25
N ASN A 216 -14.48 -16.41 3.57
CA ASN A 216 -15.04 -17.76 3.52
C ASN A 216 -15.44 -18.21 2.11
N ALA A 217 -15.40 -17.33 1.11
CA ALA A 217 -15.85 -17.57 -0.26
C ALA A 217 -14.74 -18.02 -1.21
N VAL A 218 -13.62 -18.55 -0.71
CA VAL A 218 -12.50 -19.04 -1.54
C VAL A 218 -12.98 -19.95 -2.69
N GLY A 219 -12.47 -19.68 -3.89
CA GLY A 219 -12.85 -20.38 -5.12
C GLY A 219 -14.11 -19.82 -5.79
N GLN A 220 -14.84 -18.92 -5.14
CA GLN A 220 -15.88 -18.09 -5.74
C GLN A 220 -15.35 -16.68 -5.98
N ASP A 221 -15.92 -15.99 -6.97
CA ASP A 221 -15.59 -14.60 -7.22
C ASP A 221 -16.10 -13.75 -6.03
N PRO A 222 -15.24 -13.04 -5.29
CA PRO A 222 -15.64 -12.26 -4.12
C PRO A 222 -16.31 -10.92 -4.49
N LYS A 223 -16.34 -10.55 -5.77
CA LYS A 223 -16.87 -9.29 -6.28
C LYS A 223 -18.32 -9.46 -6.78
N PRO A 224 -19.09 -8.38 -6.93
CA PRO A 224 -20.37 -8.43 -7.64
C PRO A 224 -20.20 -8.98 -9.08
N THR A 225 -21.02 -9.95 -9.47
CA THR A 225 -20.90 -10.64 -10.78
C THR A 225 -22.13 -10.59 -11.67
N ASP A 226 -23.24 -10.03 -11.20
CA ASP A 226 -24.55 -10.10 -11.87
C ASP A 226 -24.58 -9.44 -13.26
N GLU A 227 -23.71 -8.45 -13.50
CA GLU A 227 -23.62 -7.72 -14.76
C GLU A 227 -22.57 -8.30 -15.73
N ASN A 228 -21.86 -9.36 -15.35
CA ASN A 228 -20.83 -9.94 -16.19
C ASN A 228 -21.42 -10.69 -17.39
N ILE A 229 -20.85 -10.45 -18.57
CA ILE A 229 -21.01 -11.30 -19.75
C ILE A 229 -19.99 -12.44 -19.67
N TYR A 230 -20.45 -13.68 -19.82
CA TYR A 230 -19.59 -14.85 -19.77
C TYR A 230 -19.30 -15.43 -21.15
N TYR A 231 -18.03 -15.49 -21.49
CA TYR A 231 -17.50 -16.18 -22.66
C TYR A 231 -16.96 -17.54 -22.23
N ALA A 232 -17.32 -18.62 -22.91
CA ALA A 232 -16.83 -19.95 -22.60
C ALA A 232 -16.45 -20.69 -23.88
N GLY A 233 -15.46 -21.57 -23.77
CA GLY A 233 -14.98 -22.36 -24.89
C GLY A 233 -14.09 -23.50 -24.43
N GLU A 234 -13.46 -24.17 -25.38
CA GLU A 234 -12.52 -25.25 -25.14
C GLU A 234 -11.31 -25.06 -26.05
N LEU A 235 -10.12 -25.09 -25.46
CA LEU A 235 -8.84 -25.06 -26.17
C LEU A 235 -8.36 -26.49 -26.38
N THR A 236 -7.72 -26.77 -27.52
CA THR A 236 -6.96 -28.01 -27.72
C THR A 236 -5.48 -27.67 -27.75
N LEU A 237 -4.80 -27.85 -26.62
CA LEU A 237 -3.39 -27.53 -26.46
C LEU A 237 -2.51 -28.71 -26.94
N GLY A 238 -2.04 -28.59 -28.18
CA GLY A 238 -1.01 -29.46 -28.75
C GLY A 238 0.38 -29.15 -28.19
N ALA A 239 1.38 -29.92 -28.60
CA ALA A 239 2.78 -29.58 -28.32
C ALA A 239 3.19 -28.33 -29.12
N ASP A 240 3.93 -27.40 -28.50
CA ASP A 240 4.42 -26.17 -29.13
C ASP A 240 3.30 -25.36 -29.80
N THR A 241 2.20 -25.15 -29.08
CA THR A 241 1.02 -24.43 -29.59
C THR A 241 0.72 -23.20 -28.75
N ASN A 242 0.30 -22.12 -29.41
CA ASN A 242 -0.29 -20.96 -28.77
C ASN A 242 -1.76 -20.86 -29.19
N CYS A 243 -2.67 -20.89 -28.22
CA CYS A 243 -4.10 -20.82 -28.47
C CYS A 243 -4.68 -19.50 -27.96
N LEU A 244 -5.41 -18.82 -28.82
CA LEU A 244 -6.22 -17.66 -28.45
C LEU A 244 -7.36 -18.11 -27.52
N VAL A 245 -7.43 -17.54 -26.33
CA VAL A 245 -8.51 -17.77 -25.37
C VAL A 245 -9.63 -16.75 -25.59
N ALA A 246 -9.27 -15.47 -25.72
CA ALA A 246 -10.20 -14.40 -26.02
C ALA A 246 -9.52 -13.27 -26.80
N ASP A 247 -10.31 -12.65 -27.67
CA ASP A 247 -10.00 -11.40 -28.35
C ASP A 247 -11.21 -10.48 -28.12
N LEU A 248 -11.07 -9.56 -27.17
CA LEU A 248 -12.13 -8.71 -26.66
C LEU A 248 -11.99 -7.33 -27.28
N GLU A 249 -13.05 -6.85 -27.95
CA GLU A 249 -13.09 -5.52 -28.56
C GLU A 249 -13.86 -4.54 -27.67
N GLY A 250 -13.43 -3.27 -27.67
CA GLY A 250 -14.03 -2.20 -26.89
C GLY A 250 -13.44 -2.09 -25.47
N SER A 251 -14.12 -1.35 -24.61
CA SER A 251 -13.72 -1.21 -23.21
C SER A 251 -14.47 -2.20 -22.31
N GLY A 252 -13.79 -2.77 -21.33
CA GLY A 252 -14.37 -3.69 -20.35
C GLY A 252 -13.45 -3.95 -19.16
N VAL A 253 -13.92 -4.80 -18.25
CA VAL A 253 -13.11 -5.32 -17.13
C VAL A 253 -13.21 -6.82 -17.14
N VAL A 254 -12.08 -7.50 -17.31
CA VAL A 254 -12.02 -8.95 -17.09
C VAL A 254 -12.08 -9.20 -15.59
N ASN A 255 -13.22 -9.69 -15.11
CA ASN A 255 -13.48 -9.92 -13.69
C ASN A 255 -13.16 -11.34 -13.24
N SER A 256 -13.17 -12.30 -14.17
CA SER A 256 -12.83 -13.69 -13.87
C SER A 256 -12.16 -14.38 -15.05
N LEU A 257 -11.06 -15.09 -14.80
CA LEU A 257 -10.43 -16.07 -15.70
C LEU A 257 -10.50 -17.45 -15.06
N VAL A 258 -11.14 -18.41 -15.73
CA VAL A 258 -11.31 -19.78 -15.22
C VAL A 258 -10.88 -20.79 -16.26
N PHE A 259 -10.01 -21.72 -15.87
CA PHE A 259 -9.55 -22.84 -16.71
C PHE A 259 -9.77 -24.18 -16.01
N GLU A 260 -10.32 -25.14 -16.72
CA GLU A 260 -10.50 -26.52 -16.24
C GLU A 260 -9.36 -27.40 -16.75
N MET A 261 -8.38 -27.68 -15.90
CA MET A 261 -7.16 -28.34 -16.33
C MET A 261 -7.27 -29.88 -16.35
N PRO A 262 -6.77 -30.56 -17.40
CA PRO A 262 -6.56 -32.00 -17.33
C PRO A 262 -5.45 -32.34 -16.34
N VAL A 263 -5.43 -33.59 -15.87
CA VAL A 263 -4.32 -34.08 -15.04
C VAL A 263 -3.11 -34.29 -15.95
N ILE A 264 -2.04 -33.54 -15.69
CA ILE A 264 -0.79 -33.61 -16.46
C ILE A 264 0.41 -33.75 -15.52
N ASN A 265 1.55 -34.17 -16.07
CA ASN A 265 2.77 -34.27 -15.28
C ASN A 265 3.39 -32.88 -15.00
N LYS A 266 4.26 -32.81 -14.00
CA LYS A 266 4.92 -31.56 -13.56
C LYS A 266 5.64 -30.83 -14.70
N GLN A 267 6.28 -31.56 -15.61
CA GLN A 267 7.01 -30.98 -16.74
C GLN A 267 6.07 -30.32 -17.76
N SER A 268 4.91 -30.91 -18.02
CA SER A 268 3.90 -30.34 -18.92
C SER A 268 3.26 -29.12 -18.27
N TRP A 269 3.01 -29.18 -16.96
CA TRP A 269 2.50 -28.05 -16.16
C TRP A 269 3.43 -26.84 -16.20
N SER A 270 4.74 -27.02 -15.99
CA SER A 270 5.73 -25.94 -16.02
C SER A 270 5.96 -25.32 -17.40
N ASN A 271 5.45 -25.96 -18.46
CA ASN A 271 5.59 -25.49 -19.84
C ASN A 271 4.36 -24.72 -20.34
N LEU A 272 3.32 -24.56 -19.52
CA LEU A 272 2.15 -23.76 -19.84
C LEU A 272 2.36 -22.31 -19.45
N TRP A 273 2.04 -21.38 -20.36
CA TRP A 273 2.23 -19.94 -20.19
C TRP A 273 0.95 -19.18 -20.54
N LEU A 274 0.54 -18.29 -19.65
CA LEU A 274 -0.59 -17.38 -19.86
C LEU A 274 -0.03 -16.02 -20.28
N SER A 275 -0.56 -15.47 -21.35
CA SER A 275 -0.18 -14.14 -21.85
C SER A 275 -1.39 -13.26 -22.03
N VAL A 276 -1.22 -11.97 -21.75
CA VAL A 276 -2.23 -10.95 -21.98
C VAL A 276 -1.63 -9.73 -22.65
N THR A 277 -2.37 -9.17 -23.60
CA THR A 277 -2.07 -7.91 -24.27
C THR A 277 -3.23 -6.95 -24.07
N TRP A 278 -2.95 -5.77 -23.52
CA TRP A 278 -3.93 -4.70 -23.34
C TRP A 278 -3.87 -3.71 -24.50
N ASP A 279 -5.04 -3.24 -24.93
CA ASP A 279 -5.26 -2.08 -25.80
C ASP A 279 -4.38 -2.03 -27.05
N GLY A 280 -4.17 -3.19 -27.67
CA GLY A 280 -3.42 -3.32 -28.92
C GLY A 280 -1.93 -3.02 -28.80
N GLN A 281 -1.35 -3.16 -27.60
CA GLN A 281 0.10 -3.10 -27.43
C GLN A 281 0.82 -4.07 -28.37
N ILE A 282 1.97 -3.64 -28.91
CA ILE A 282 2.74 -4.41 -29.90
C ILE A 282 3.27 -5.71 -29.28
N GLU A 283 3.68 -5.66 -28.02
CA GLU A 283 4.13 -6.80 -27.24
C GLU A 283 3.08 -7.14 -26.18
N SER A 284 3.06 -8.40 -25.74
CA SER A 284 2.22 -8.78 -24.60
C SER A 284 2.57 -7.94 -23.38
N SER A 285 1.55 -7.34 -22.77
CA SER A 285 1.68 -6.58 -21.53
C SER A 285 2.29 -7.44 -20.43
N TRP A 286 1.97 -8.74 -20.43
CA TRP A 286 2.70 -9.74 -19.64
C TRP A 286 2.53 -11.16 -20.18
N SER A 287 3.50 -12.02 -19.84
CA SER A 287 3.49 -13.46 -20.13
C SER A 287 4.21 -14.21 -19.01
N VAL A 288 3.50 -15.13 -18.35
CA VAL A 288 4.00 -15.81 -17.13
C VAL A 288 3.64 -17.30 -17.12
N PRO A 289 4.39 -18.17 -16.39
CA PRO A 289 4.02 -19.58 -16.25
C PRO A 289 2.65 -19.74 -15.60
N LEU A 290 1.77 -20.51 -16.23
CA LEU A 290 0.38 -20.73 -15.79
C LEU A 290 0.32 -21.23 -14.34
N GLY A 291 1.17 -22.21 -14.01
CA GLY A 291 1.19 -22.81 -12.69
C GLY A 291 1.57 -21.83 -11.59
N GLU A 292 2.61 -21.03 -11.82
CA GLU A 292 3.04 -20.01 -10.87
C GLU A 292 2.02 -18.88 -10.78
N PHE A 293 1.39 -18.48 -11.89
CA PHE A 293 0.30 -17.49 -11.87
C PHE A 293 -0.87 -17.93 -10.98
N PHE A 294 -1.22 -19.22 -10.94
CA PHE A 294 -2.30 -19.75 -10.09
C PHE A 294 -1.84 -20.25 -8.71
N GLY A 295 -0.65 -19.84 -8.25
CA GLY A 295 -0.17 -20.12 -6.88
C GLY A 295 0.54 -21.47 -6.69
N SER A 296 0.87 -22.21 -7.76
CA SER A 296 1.44 -23.55 -7.67
C SER A 296 2.55 -23.83 -8.69
N GLY A 297 3.79 -23.49 -8.32
CA GLY A 297 4.96 -23.60 -9.21
C GLY A 297 5.49 -25.02 -9.45
N PHE A 298 5.20 -25.98 -8.57
CA PHE A 298 5.79 -27.34 -8.66
C PHE A 298 4.78 -28.47 -8.99
N GLY A 299 3.61 -28.12 -9.51
CA GLY A 299 2.62 -29.08 -10.01
C GLY A 299 1.18 -28.64 -9.80
N GLN A 300 0.24 -29.56 -10.00
CA GLN A 300 -1.19 -29.31 -9.79
C GLN A 300 -1.60 -29.69 -8.36
N VAL A 301 -1.50 -28.76 -7.40
CA VAL A 301 -2.01 -28.90 -6.02
C VAL A 301 -3.07 -27.84 -5.70
N SER A 302 -3.87 -28.06 -4.65
CA SER A 302 -4.84 -27.05 -4.23
C SER A 302 -4.17 -25.75 -3.77
N VAL A 303 -4.73 -24.62 -4.18
CA VAL A 303 -4.35 -23.26 -3.76
C VAL A 303 -5.65 -22.52 -3.43
N ASN A 304 -5.74 -21.95 -2.23
CA ASN A 304 -6.97 -21.37 -1.68
C ASN A 304 -6.90 -19.83 -1.59
N GLY A 305 -6.12 -19.17 -2.46
CA GLY A 305 -6.09 -17.72 -2.49
C GLY A 305 -7.46 -17.17 -2.92
N LEU A 306 -7.90 -16.08 -2.28
CA LEU A 306 -9.21 -15.47 -2.55
C LEU A 306 -9.27 -14.94 -3.98
N MET A 307 -8.24 -14.22 -4.40
CA MET A 307 -8.18 -13.57 -5.72
C MET A 307 -7.60 -14.47 -6.79
N VAL A 308 -6.79 -15.46 -6.44
CA VAL A 308 -6.16 -16.36 -7.39
C VAL A 308 -5.88 -17.71 -6.74
N GLY A 309 -6.16 -18.80 -7.44
CA GLY A 309 -5.95 -20.12 -6.90
C GLY A 309 -6.30 -21.27 -7.84
N MET A 310 -6.35 -22.46 -7.26
CA MET A 310 -6.62 -23.70 -7.97
C MET A 310 -7.33 -24.69 -7.05
N SER A 311 -8.55 -25.08 -7.41
CA SER A 311 -9.33 -26.06 -6.65
C SER A 311 -9.92 -27.10 -7.58
N ASN A 312 -9.76 -28.40 -7.26
CA ASN A 312 -10.29 -29.51 -8.08
C ASN A 312 -9.91 -29.46 -9.58
N ARG A 313 -8.74 -28.91 -9.90
CA ARG A 313 -8.20 -28.63 -11.27
C ARG A 313 -8.80 -27.41 -11.97
N THR A 314 -9.75 -26.73 -11.34
CA THR A 314 -10.22 -25.41 -11.75
C THR A 314 -9.20 -24.37 -11.28
N CYS A 315 -8.46 -23.79 -12.22
CA CYS A 315 -7.67 -22.59 -11.97
C CYS A 315 -8.59 -21.38 -12.09
N TYR A 316 -8.50 -20.45 -11.13
CA TYR A 316 -9.31 -19.24 -11.13
C TYR A 316 -8.47 -18.00 -10.79
N CYS A 317 -8.78 -16.89 -11.44
CA CYS A 317 -8.26 -15.57 -11.11
C CYS A 317 -9.43 -14.59 -11.15
N TYR A 318 -9.57 -13.82 -10.08
CA TYR A 318 -10.64 -12.86 -9.83
C TYR A 318 -10.09 -11.44 -9.63
N PHE A 319 -8.81 -11.18 -9.92
CA PHE A 319 -8.33 -9.80 -9.99
C PHE A 319 -9.07 -9.05 -11.12
N PRO A 320 -9.67 -7.88 -10.86
CA PRO A 320 -10.29 -7.07 -11.90
C PRO A 320 -9.23 -6.53 -12.87
N MET A 321 -9.36 -6.77 -14.17
CA MET A 321 -8.38 -6.35 -15.17
C MET A 321 -9.04 -5.39 -16.18
N PRO A 322 -9.01 -4.07 -15.94
CA PRO A 322 -9.59 -3.10 -16.87
C PRO A 322 -8.78 -3.00 -18.17
N TYR A 323 -9.50 -2.75 -19.27
CA TYR A 323 -8.97 -2.40 -20.58
C TYR A 323 -9.88 -1.36 -21.24
N TRP A 324 -9.31 -0.47 -22.07
CA TRP A 324 -10.03 0.69 -22.61
C TRP A 324 -10.32 0.60 -24.10
N ASN A 325 -9.63 -0.27 -24.82
CA ASN A 325 -9.80 -0.44 -26.27
C ASN A 325 -9.92 -1.90 -26.69
N SER A 326 -9.10 -2.78 -26.12
CA SER A 326 -9.15 -4.22 -26.39
C SER A 326 -8.36 -5.04 -25.38
N ALA A 327 -8.64 -6.34 -25.33
CA ALA A 327 -7.83 -7.29 -24.56
C ALA A 327 -7.69 -8.61 -25.32
N THR A 328 -6.45 -9.07 -25.48
CA THR A 328 -6.15 -10.39 -26.07
C THR A 328 -5.55 -11.28 -25.01
N ILE A 329 -6.11 -12.48 -24.83
CA ILE A 329 -5.67 -13.47 -23.84
C ILE A 329 -5.30 -14.76 -24.57
N SER A 330 -4.11 -15.29 -24.32
CA SER A 330 -3.64 -16.53 -24.96
C SER A 330 -3.04 -17.51 -23.97
N LEU A 331 -3.20 -18.81 -24.24
CA LEU A 331 -2.59 -19.89 -23.48
C LEU A 331 -1.65 -20.68 -24.39
N GLU A 332 -0.38 -20.70 -24.02
CA GLU A 332 0.69 -21.33 -24.78
C GLU A 332 1.20 -22.59 -24.07
N ASN A 333 1.36 -23.67 -24.82
CA ASN A 333 2.11 -24.84 -24.41
C ASN A 333 3.47 -24.84 -25.11
N ARG A 334 4.52 -24.46 -24.38
CA ARG A 334 5.92 -24.47 -24.85
C ARG A 334 6.57 -25.86 -24.78
N GLY A 335 5.81 -26.87 -24.38
CA GLY A 335 6.27 -28.24 -24.18
C GLY A 335 6.18 -29.10 -25.44
N SER A 336 6.96 -30.17 -25.47
CA SER A 336 6.98 -31.16 -26.56
C SER A 336 5.86 -32.21 -26.48
N SER A 337 5.03 -32.16 -25.43
CA SER A 337 3.90 -33.07 -25.22
C SER A 337 2.59 -32.30 -25.29
N ALA A 338 1.57 -32.87 -25.94
CA ALA A 338 0.23 -32.31 -25.94
C ALA A 338 -0.38 -32.37 -24.53
N VAL A 339 -1.12 -31.33 -24.16
CA VAL A 339 -1.87 -31.24 -22.90
C VAL A 339 -3.31 -31.71 -23.08
N GLY A 340 -3.88 -31.51 -24.27
CA GLY A 340 -5.24 -31.93 -24.60
C GLY A 340 -6.26 -30.80 -24.41
N ASN A 341 -7.48 -31.15 -24.02
CA ASN A 341 -8.59 -30.22 -23.94
C ASN A 341 -8.57 -29.42 -22.63
N VAL A 342 -8.69 -28.10 -22.74
CA VAL A 342 -8.79 -27.16 -21.61
C VAL A 342 -10.04 -26.29 -21.80
N PRO A 343 -11.17 -26.64 -21.17
CA PRO A 343 -12.31 -25.75 -21.09
C PRO A 343 -11.94 -24.47 -20.35
N PHE A 344 -12.50 -23.34 -20.78
CA PHE A 344 -12.31 -22.06 -20.13
C PHE A 344 -13.62 -21.27 -20.02
N ARG A 345 -13.66 -20.35 -19.07
CA ARG A 345 -14.69 -19.34 -18.92
C ARG A 345 -14.06 -18.01 -18.52
N ILE A 346 -14.47 -16.93 -19.19
CA ILE A 346 -14.05 -15.56 -18.92
C ILE A 346 -15.30 -14.75 -18.59
N GLY A 347 -15.27 -14.00 -17.50
CA GLY A 347 -16.32 -13.07 -17.09
C GLY A 347 -15.87 -11.64 -17.35
N VAL A 348 -16.64 -10.89 -18.11
CA VAL A 348 -16.32 -9.51 -18.50
C VAL A 348 -17.45 -8.58 -18.07
N GLY A 349 -17.14 -7.58 -17.26
CA GLY A 349 -18.05 -6.52 -16.86
C GLY A 349 -17.82 -5.22 -17.63
N THR A 350 -18.69 -4.23 -17.41
CA THR A 350 -18.52 -2.87 -17.93
C THR A 350 -17.31 -2.20 -17.28
N ASN A 351 -16.51 -1.49 -18.06
CA ASN A 351 -15.45 -0.66 -17.51
C ASN A 351 -16.02 0.66 -16.96
N GLN A 352 -15.95 0.81 -15.65
CA GLN A 352 -16.33 2.01 -14.93
C GLN A 352 -15.13 2.90 -14.58
N PHE A 353 -13.91 2.42 -14.86
CA PHE A 353 -12.69 3.10 -14.49
C PHE A 353 -12.22 4.05 -15.59
N SER A 354 -11.83 5.25 -15.19
CA SER A 354 -11.01 6.11 -16.05
C SER A 354 -9.61 5.51 -16.17
N SER A 355 -9.02 5.52 -17.37
CA SER A 355 -7.63 5.12 -17.63
C SER A 355 -6.58 5.97 -16.90
N GLN A 356 -7.03 7.07 -16.30
CA GLN A 356 -6.25 8.05 -15.57
C GLN A 356 -6.18 7.74 -14.08
N LEU A 357 -7.22 7.08 -13.57
CA LEU A 357 -7.38 6.77 -12.15
C LEU A 357 -7.05 5.31 -11.86
N ALA A 358 -7.12 4.43 -12.86
CA ALA A 358 -6.83 3.01 -12.71
C ALA A 358 -5.55 2.58 -13.43
N GLY A 359 -4.91 1.55 -12.88
CA GLY A 359 -3.85 0.82 -13.55
C GLY A 359 -4.38 -0.37 -14.35
N TYR A 360 -3.60 -0.80 -15.32
CA TYR A 360 -3.76 -2.10 -15.95
C TYR A 360 -3.27 -3.18 -14.99
N PHE A 361 -3.96 -4.32 -14.94
CA PHE A 361 -3.45 -5.48 -14.22
C PHE A 361 -2.23 -6.06 -14.93
N MET A 362 -1.15 -6.25 -14.18
CA MET A 362 0.13 -6.74 -14.64
C MET A 362 0.57 -7.98 -13.85
N ALA A 363 1.28 -8.87 -14.53
CA ALA A 363 1.97 -9.98 -13.90
C ALA A 363 3.45 -10.01 -14.34
N HIS A 364 4.37 -10.28 -13.42
CA HIS A 364 5.80 -10.34 -13.72
C HIS A 364 6.40 -11.66 -13.25
N HIS A 365 7.11 -12.36 -14.14
CA HIS A 365 7.82 -13.59 -13.82
C HIS A 365 9.32 -13.34 -13.67
N ALA A 366 9.89 -13.76 -12.55
CA ALA A 366 11.32 -13.66 -12.26
C ALA A 366 11.88 -15.03 -11.84
N VAL A 367 13.14 -15.32 -12.19
CA VAL A 367 13.84 -16.56 -11.80
C VAL A 367 15.28 -16.24 -11.40
N GLY A 368 15.71 -16.76 -10.27
CA GLY A 368 17.08 -16.68 -9.76
C GLY A 368 17.65 -18.06 -9.41
N SER A 369 18.96 -18.23 -9.51
CA SER A 369 19.67 -19.44 -9.08
C SER A 369 20.98 -19.07 -8.43
N TYR A 370 21.18 -19.56 -7.21
CA TYR A 370 22.23 -19.14 -6.30
C TYR A 370 23.05 -20.34 -5.84
N THR A 371 24.33 -20.10 -5.56
CA THR A 371 25.28 -21.13 -5.17
C THR A 371 25.68 -20.96 -3.72
N ASN A 372 25.69 -22.06 -2.98
CA ASN A 372 25.96 -22.05 -1.54
C ASN A 372 27.37 -21.50 -1.21
N GLY A 373 27.44 -20.58 -0.25
CA GLY A 373 28.68 -19.95 0.21
C GLY A 373 29.22 -18.81 -0.67
N ILE A 374 28.51 -18.45 -1.74
CA ILE A 374 28.81 -17.24 -2.54
C ILE A 374 27.80 -16.19 -2.15
N ILE A 375 28.26 -15.14 -1.46
CA ILE A 375 27.42 -14.00 -1.09
C ILE A 375 27.11 -13.19 -2.37
N THR A 376 25.83 -13.03 -2.66
CA THR A 376 25.32 -12.23 -3.79
C THR A 376 24.32 -11.17 -3.31
N SER A 377 23.63 -10.52 -4.24
CA SER A 377 22.46 -9.69 -3.93
C SER A 377 21.19 -10.53 -3.85
N ASP A 378 20.13 -9.90 -3.39
CA ASP A 378 18.77 -10.45 -3.30
C ASP A 378 18.29 -11.09 -4.60
N PHE A 379 17.35 -12.01 -4.44
CA PHE A 379 16.41 -12.34 -5.50
C PHE A 379 15.47 -11.17 -5.76
N ILE A 380 15.59 -10.58 -6.94
CA ILE A 380 14.73 -9.48 -7.37
C ILE A 380 13.44 -10.05 -7.96
N ALA A 381 12.36 -10.03 -7.17
CA ALA A 381 11.04 -10.49 -7.59
C ALA A 381 10.33 -9.48 -8.51
N LEU A 382 10.58 -8.18 -8.30
CA LEU A 382 10.10 -7.10 -9.15
C LEU A 382 11.09 -5.92 -9.12
N ASN A 383 11.35 -5.30 -10.26
CA ASN A 383 12.01 -4.01 -10.36
C ASN A 383 11.32 -3.22 -11.47
N GLU A 384 10.44 -2.31 -11.08
CA GLU A 384 9.49 -1.65 -11.97
C GLU A 384 9.56 -0.13 -11.82
N VAL A 385 9.39 0.57 -12.94
CA VAL A 385 9.36 2.04 -13.03
C VAL A 385 7.99 2.48 -13.51
N GLY A 386 7.46 3.54 -12.89
CA GLY A 386 6.17 4.13 -13.18
C GLY A 386 5.34 4.32 -11.94
N ARG A 387 4.04 4.53 -12.14
CA ARG A 387 3.04 4.70 -11.08
C ARG A 387 2.10 3.50 -11.05
N GLY A 388 1.78 3.01 -9.86
CA GLY A 388 1.06 1.75 -9.70
C GLY A 388 0.87 1.35 -8.23
N HIS A 389 0.49 0.11 -8.00
CA HIS A 389 0.61 -0.50 -6.68
C HIS A 389 0.71 -2.03 -6.78
N TYR A 390 1.49 -2.63 -5.90
CA TYR A 390 1.68 -4.08 -5.81
C TYR A 390 0.54 -4.74 -5.02
N VAL A 391 0.05 -5.90 -5.49
CA VAL A 391 -1.12 -6.62 -4.92
C VAL A 391 -0.86 -8.10 -4.60
N GLY A 392 0.37 -8.59 -4.77
CA GLY A 392 0.75 -9.91 -4.26
C GLY A 392 1.84 -10.62 -5.04
N ILE A 393 2.19 -11.81 -4.55
CA ILE A 393 3.23 -12.66 -5.11
C ILE A 393 2.92 -14.14 -4.85
N ASN A 394 3.28 -14.99 -5.80
CA ASN A 394 3.61 -16.39 -5.55
C ASN A 394 5.12 -16.58 -5.68
N LEU A 395 5.74 -17.24 -4.70
CA LEU A 395 7.16 -17.58 -4.68
C LEU A 395 7.33 -19.10 -4.60
N ALA A 396 7.98 -19.65 -5.61
CA ALA A 396 8.37 -21.05 -5.72
C ALA A 396 9.89 -21.19 -5.57
N SER A 397 10.32 -21.78 -4.47
CA SER A 397 11.72 -21.90 -4.08
C SER A 397 12.13 -23.35 -3.89
N THR A 398 13.34 -23.70 -4.33
CA THR A 398 13.97 -24.99 -4.03
C THR A 398 15.33 -24.79 -3.39
N GLY A 399 15.56 -25.41 -2.23
CA GLY A 399 16.88 -25.43 -1.60
C GLY A 399 17.91 -26.20 -2.44
N GLY A 400 19.18 -25.79 -2.38
CA GLY A 400 20.31 -26.51 -2.97
C GLY A 400 20.75 -27.75 -2.15
N GLU A 401 21.94 -28.31 -2.45
CA GLU A 401 22.56 -29.35 -1.62
C GLU A 401 22.60 -28.92 -0.15
N LYS A 402 22.36 -29.86 0.79
CA LYS A 402 22.20 -29.66 2.25
C LYS A 402 22.86 -28.38 2.82
N SER A 403 22.19 -27.24 2.66
CA SER A 403 22.46 -26.03 3.42
C SER A 403 21.76 -26.13 4.77
N GLY A 404 21.99 -25.21 5.71
CA GLY A 404 21.49 -25.30 7.08
C GLY A 404 19.99 -25.63 7.22
N ASN A 405 19.60 -26.09 8.41
CA ASN A 405 18.23 -26.44 8.76
C ASN A 405 17.56 -27.43 7.76
N ASN A 406 18.22 -28.55 7.50
CA ASN A 406 17.78 -29.58 6.52
C ASN A 406 17.61 -29.06 5.08
N GLY A 407 18.31 -27.99 4.71
CA GLY A 407 18.32 -27.37 3.38
C GLY A 407 17.19 -26.37 3.14
N LEU A 408 16.63 -25.83 4.23
CA LEU A 408 15.61 -24.77 4.22
C LEU A 408 16.16 -23.41 4.68
N ALA A 409 17.46 -23.30 4.96
CA ALA A 409 18.07 -22.05 5.40
C ALA A 409 17.91 -20.87 4.41
N PHE A 410 17.55 -21.12 3.15
CA PHE A 410 17.23 -20.05 2.19
C PHE A 410 15.99 -19.26 2.59
N LEU A 411 15.17 -19.76 3.51
CA LEU A 411 13.98 -19.07 4.01
C LEU A 411 14.32 -17.98 5.03
N GLU A 412 15.49 -18.01 5.66
CA GLU A 412 15.90 -17.03 6.68
C GLU A 412 16.03 -15.60 6.16
N GLY A 413 16.04 -15.40 4.85
CA GLY A 413 16.32 -14.09 4.27
C GLY A 413 15.15 -13.13 4.36
N ASP A 414 15.43 -11.87 4.64
CA ASP A 414 14.44 -10.82 4.78
C ASP A 414 13.87 -10.38 3.41
N GLU A 415 12.58 -10.05 3.38
CA GLU A 415 12.04 -9.27 2.27
C GLU A 415 12.40 -7.78 2.39
N ARG A 416 12.68 -7.14 1.26
CA ARG A 416 13.03 -5.71 1.19
C ARG A 416 12.31 -5.00 0.07
N PHE A 417 11.53 -3.99 0.41
CA PHE A 417 10.79 -3.16 -0.54
C PHE A 417 11.34 -1.75 -0.52
N TYR A 418 11.87 -1.33 -1.67
CA TYR A 418 12.31 0.04 -1.93
C TYR A 418 11.29 0.69 -2.84
N ILE A 419 10.62 1.72 -2.35
CA ILE A 419 9.57 2.43 -3.08
C ILE A 419 10.10 3.82 -3.42
N ASP A 420 9.79 4.28 -4.63
CA ASP A 420 10.08 5.63 -5.10
C ASP A 420 11.55 6.05 -4.98
N GLY A 421 12.46 5.08 -5.20
CA GLY A 421 13.90 5.28 -5.14
C GLY A 421 14.45 5.57 -3.74
N CYS A 422 13.72 5.27 -2.68
CA CYS A 422 14.24 5.36 -1.31
C CYS A 422 15.40 4.37 -1.11
N LEU A 423 16.48 4.80 -0.47
CA LEU A 423 17.65 3.97 -0.16
C LEU A 423 17.45 3.11 1.10
N THR A 424 16.52 3.51 1.97
CA THR A 424 16.08 2.72 3.11
C THR A 424 14.85 1.90 2.69
N PRO A 425 14.82 0.58 2.93
CA PRO A 425 13.64 -0.22 2.65
C PRO A 425 12.47 0.26 3.52
N GLN A 426 11.35 0.62 2.89
CA GLN A 426 10.13 1.02 3.60
C GLN A 426 9.37 -0.20 4.15
N LEU A 427 9.58 -1.38 3.54
CA LEU A 427 9.28 -2.65 4.19
C LEU A 427 10.55 -3.47 4.29
N HIS A 428 10.93 -3.82 5.52
CA HIS A 428 12.05 -4.69 5.84
C HIS A 428 11.57 -5.82 6.74
N GLY A 429 11.75 -7.05 6.27
CA GLY A 429 11.26 -8.27 6.88
C GLY A 429 12.07 -8.85 8.01
N THR A 430 11.82 -10.13 8.26
CA THR A 430 12.57 -10.96 9.23
C THR A 430 12.83 -12.40 8.72
N GLY A 431 12.36 -12.70 7.51
CA GLY A 431 12.43 -14.02 6.89
C GLY A 431 11.40 -14.21 5.77
N ASN A 432 11.72 -15.02 4.77
CA ASN A 432 10.82 -15.29 3.66
C ASN A 432 9.55 -15.98 4.17
N GLU A 433 9.64 -16.97 5.06
CA GLU A 433 8.44 -17.59 5.62
C GLU A 433 7.60 -16.61 6.43
N ASP A 434 8.25 -15.67 7.10
CA ASP A 434 7.61 -14.67 7.93
C ASP A 434 6.80 -13.71 7.05
N TYR A 435 7.31 -13.30 5.88
CA TYR A 435 6.57 -12.53 4.88
C TYR A 435 5.26 -13.20 4.45
N PHE A 436 5.29 -14.53 4.29
CA PHE A 436 4.12 -15.36 3.94
C PHE A 436 3.26 -15.75 5.16
N ASN A 437 3.39 -15.02 6.27
CA ASN A 437 2.67 -15.21 7.54
C ASN A 437 2.92 -16.56 8.23
N CYS A 438 3.90 -17.31 7.76
CA CYS A 438 4.33 -18.53 8.39
C CYS A 438 5.34 -18.22 9.50
N GLY A 439 5.95 -19.23 10.10
CA GLY A 439 7.12 -19.08 10.94
C GLY A 439 7.81 -20.43 11.10
N TRP A 440 9.04 -20.42 11.60
CA TRP A 440 9.78 -21.65 11.88
C TRP A 440 9.86 -22.60 10.70
N TYR A 441 10.10 -22.07 9.49
CA TYR A 441 10.17 -22.84 8.27
C TYR A 441 8.93 -23.76 8.12
N TYR A 442 7.70 -23.26 8.17
CA TYR A 442 6.49 -24.05 7.90
C TYR A 442 6.40 -25.37 8.68
N ASN A 443 6.68 -25.33 9.98
CA ASN A 443 6.84 -26.54 10.80
C ASN A 443 5.55 -27.30 11.09
N GLN A 444 4.37 -26.74 10.77
CA GLN A 444 3.10 -27.48 10.79
C GLN A 444 2.69 -28.03 9.41
N GLY A 445 3.54 -27.86 8.39
CA GLY A 445 3.28 -28.34 7.03
C GLY A 445 2.61 -27.30 6.15
N SER A 446 1.78 -27.76 5.21
CA SER A 446 1.06 -26.92 4.26
C SER A 446 -0.16 -26.29 4.91
N ASP A 447 -0.33 -24.99 4.68
CA ASP A 447 -1.47 -24.17 5.05
C ASP A 447 -2.08 -23.51 3.79
N LEU A 448 -3.38 -23.23 3.80
CA LEU A 448 -4.14 -22.78 2.62
C LEU A 448 -5.20 -21.76 3.06
N LEU A 449 -4.81 -20.49 3.20
CA LEU A 449 -5.66 -19.41 3.70
C LEU A 449 -6.03 -18.41 2.59
N PRO A 450 -7.06 -17.56 2.78
CA PRO A 450 -7.56 -16.69 1.72
C PRO A 450 -6.52 -15.68 1.20
N TYR A 451 -5.71 -15.09 2.07
CA TYR A 451 -4.72 -14.06 1.69
C TYR A 451 -3.28 -14.55 1.67
N HIS A 452 -2.99 -15.71 2.25
CA HIS A 452 -1.65 -16.31 2.17
C HIS A 452 -1.74 -17.83 2.26
N GLY A 453 -0.66 -18.51 1.92
CA GLY A 453 -0.62 -19.96 2.10
C GLY A 453 0.62 -20.61 1.52
N THR A 454 0.80 -21.88 1.84
CA THR A 454 1.92 -22.71 1.40
C THR A 454 1.43 -24.00 0.74
N PRO A 455 0.94 -23.95 -0.50
CA PRO A 455 0.40 -25.13 -1.21
C PRO A 455 1.37 -26.31 -1.30
N ILE A 456 2.67 -26.02 -1.38
CA ILE A 456 3.70 -27.05 -1.50
C ILE A 456 4.73 -26.83 -0.42
N ARG A 457 4.77 -27.79 0.52
CA ARG A 457 5.86 -27.99 1.45
C ARG A 457 6.34 -29.44 1.34
N SER A 458 7.51 -29.66 0.74
CA SER A 458 8.09 -31.01 0.66
C SER A 458 8.42 -31.57 2.05
N ASN A 459 8.36 -32.91 2.17
CA ASN A 459 8.40 -33.62 3.46
C ASN A 459 9.70 -33.34 4.25
N PRO A 460 9.63 -32.77 5.48
CA PRO A 460 10.80 -32.45 6.30
C PRO A 460 11.61 -33.68 6.76
N PHE A 461 11.08 -34.90 6.62
CA PHE A 461 11.73 -36.15 7.03
C PHE A 461 12.46 -36.89 5.89
N SER A 462 12.46 -36.34 4.66
CA SER A 462 13.22 -36.89 3.54
C SER A 462 14.65 -36.34 3.55
N MET A 463 15.64 -37.18 3.89
CA MET A 463 17.05 -36.78 3.96
C MET A 463 17.77 -36.62 2.60
N SER A 464 17.04 -36.67 1.48
CA SER A 464 17.60 -36.49 0.13
C SER A 464 17.52 -35.02 -0.28
N ALA A 465 18.62 -34.47 -0.81
CA ALA A 465 18.71 -33.11 -1.35
C ALA A 465 17.68 -32.78 -2.45
N GLU A 466 16.95 -33.79 -2.95
CA GLU A 466 15.94 -33.66 -4.00
C GLU A 466 14.56 -33.15 -3.50
N ASN A 467 14.39 -32.79 -2.21
CA ASN A 467 13.07 -32.55 -1.60
C ASN A 467 12.98 -31.32 -0.65
N ASN A 468 13.45 -30.13 -1.04
CA ASN A 468 13.30 -28.87 -0.28
C ASN A 468 12.52 -27.81 -1.07
N TRP A 469 11.29 -28.10 -1.46
CA TRP A 469 10.46 -27.27 -2.31
C TRP A 469 9.40 -26.56 -1.48
N ILE A 470 9.34 -25.25 -1.66
CA ILE A 470 8.38 -24.35 -1.02
C ILE A 470 7.68 -23.58 -2.13
N SER A 471 6.36 -23.70 -2.23
CA SER A 471 5.54 -22.74 -2.98
C SER A 471 4.67 -22.03 -1.96
N ALA A 472 4.80 -20.70 -1.88
CA ALA A 472 4.02 -19.87 -0.98
C ALA A 472 3.45 -18.67 -1.72
N TYR A 473 2.25 -18.23 -1.33
CA TYR A 473 1.61 -17.04 -1.90
C TYR A 473 1.20 -16.07 -0.80
N ARG A 474 1.19 -14.78 -1.14
CA ARG A 474 0.55 -13.72 -0.35
C ARG A 474 -0.14 -12.74 -1.30
N ILE A 475 -1.39 -12.44 -1.00
CA ILE A 475 -2.27 -11.53 -1.72
C ILE A 475 -2.47 -10.30 -0.83
N HIS A 476 -2.25 -9.13 -1.40
CA HIS A 476 -2.42 -7.84 -0.73
C HIS A 476 -3.71 -7.20 -1.24
N VAL A 477 -4.68 -7.00 -0.35
CA VAL A 477 -5.98 -6.38 -0.68
C VAL A 477 -6.12 -5.05 0.06
N GLY A 478 -6.11 -5.08 1.39
CA GLY A 478 -6.09 -3.86 2.20
C GLY A 478 -4.70 -3.24 2.27
N ASP A 479 -3.68 -4.09 2.42
CA ASP A 479 -2.27 -3.74 2.52
C ASP A 479 -1.54 -3.68 1.17
N VAL A 480 -2.19 -3.18 0.11
CA VAL A 480 -1.52 -2.91 -1.18
C VAL A 480 -0.30 -2.01 -0.98
N ILE A 481 0.67 -2.06 -1.88
CA ILE A 481 1.90 -1.26 -1.75
C ILE A 481 1.96 -0.22 -2.88
N PRO A 482 1.55 1.03 -2.62
CA PRO A 482 1.54 2.09 -3.63
C PRO A 482 2.93 2.53 -4.06
N PHE A 483 2.99 2.77 -5.36
CA PHE A 483 4.05 3.23 -6.24
C PHE A 483 3.91 4.57 -6.95
N ASN A 484 4.74 5.60 -6.77
CA ASN A 484 4.64 6.78 -7.65
C ASN A 484 5.63 6.75 -8.81
N SER A 485 6.85 6.31 -8.60
CA SER A 485 7.95 6.41 -9.58
C SER A 485 8.68 5.09 -9.78
N SER A 486 8.81 4.26 -8.74
CA SER A 486 9.39 2.93 -8.86
C SER A 486 9.08 2.04 -7.67
N ILE A 487 9.20 0.73 -7.89
CA ILE A 487 9.23 -0.26 -6.82
C ILE A 487 10.29 -1.31 -7.13
N LYS A 488 11.09 -1.66 -6.13
CA LYS A 488 12.03 -2.78 -6.17
C LYS A 488 11.75 -3.69 -4.98
N ILE A 489 11.52 -4.97 -5.26
CA ILE A 489 11.23 -6.01 -4.29
C ILE A 489 12.36 -7.04 -4.33
N GLY A 490 13.17 -7.04 -3.28
CA GLY A 490 14.21 -8.02 -3.01
C GLY A 490 13.74 -9.06 -1.99
N MET A 491 14.20 -10.30 -2.16
CA MET A 491 14.08 -11.37 -1.17
C MET A 491 15.48 -11.92 -0.94
N GLU A 492 15.98 -11.82 0.29
CA GLU A 492 17.25 -12.46 0.61
C GLU A 492 17.12 -13.99 0.55
N HIS A 493 18.21 -14.68 0.24
CA HIS A 493 18.26 -16.13 0.19
C HIS A 493 19.27 -16.70 1.20
N GLY A 494 18.82 -16.81 2.44
CA GLY A 494 19.68 -17.02 3.61
C GLY A 494 19.90 -15.73 4.37
N ARG A 495 20.75 -15.77 5.39
CA ARG A 495 20.89 -14.68 6.35
C ARG A 495 21.51 -13.41 5.78
N VAL A 496 22.32 -13.58 4.75
CA VAL A 496 23.08 -12.51 4.08
C VAL A 496 23.29 -12.88 2.61
N ASN A 497 22.29 -13.52 1.98
CA ASN A 497 22.38 -14.03 0.60
C ASN A 497 23.49 -15.08 0.36
N GLU A 498 23.77 -15.92 1.35
CA GLU A 498 24.83 -16.93 1.29
C GLU A 498 24.33 -18.34 0.92
N VAL A 499 23.01 -18.57 0.96
CA VAL A 499 22.45 -19.92 0.79
C VAL A 499 22.13 -20.20 -0.67
N GLY A 500 22.62 -21.35 -1.15
CA GLY A 500 22.30 -21.82 -2.51
C GLY A 500 20.85 -22.28 -2.61
N CYS A 501 20.12 -21.72 -3.57
CA CYS A 501 18.73 -22.07 -3.88
C CYS A 501 18.37 -21.70 -5.33
N ARG A 502 17.20 -22.13 -5.78
CA ARG A 502 16.55 -21.59 -6.97
C ARG A 502 15.22 -20.97 -6.55
N MET A 503 14.99 -19.73 -6.93
CA MET A 503 13.75 -18.99 -6.66
C MET A 503 13.08 -18.64 -7.99
N SER A 504 11.76 -18.71 -8.02
CA SER A 504 10.92 -18.36 -9.16
C SER A 504 9.67 -17.69 -8.62
N SER A 505 9.26 -16.56 -9.17
CA SER A 505 8.10 -15.83 -8.66
C SER A 505 7.21 -15.30 -9.75
N VAL A 506 5.91 -15.25 -9.48
CA VAL A 506 4.96 -14.40 -10.21
C VAL A 506 4.44 -13.33 -9.28
N VAL A 507 4.72 -12.07 -9.61
CA VAL A 507 4.24 -10.87 -8.91
C VAL A 507 3.01 -10.33 -9.63
N TYR A 508 2.00 -9.89 -8.88
CA TYR A 508 0.78 -9.24 -9.37
C TYR A 508 0.76 -7.77 -8.94
N TYR A 509 0.43 -6.86 -9.85
CA TYR A 509 0.41 -5.42 -9.57
C TYR A 509 -0.47 -4.68 -10.57
N TYR A 510 -0.89 -3.46 -10.22
CA TYR A 510 -1.53 -2.52 -11.15
C TYR A 510 -0.53 -1.45 -11.55
N LYS A 511 -0.54 -1.06 -12.84
CA LYS A 511 0.37 -0.05 -13.38
C LYS A 511 -0.32 0.85 -14.39
N GLN A 512 -0.09 2.15 -14.31
CA GLN A 512 -0.46 3.08 -15.37
C GLN A 512 0.52 2.96 -16.54
N LEU A 513 -0.01 2.77 -17.74
CA LEU A 513 0.79 2.72 -18.95
C LEU A 513 0.97 4.14 -19.50
N GLY A 514 2.18 4.45 -20.00
CA GLY A 514 2.48 5.75 -20.60
C GLY A 514 2.99 6.83 -19.65
N GLN A 515 2.87 6.65 -18.32
CA GLN A 515 3.47 7.55 -17.33
C GLN A 515 4.75 6.94 -16.75
N SER A 516 5.89 7.60 -16.97
CA SER A 516 7.20 7.13 -16.46
C SER A 516 7.42 7.43 -14.97
N SER A 517 6.74 8.44 -14.43
CA SER A 517 6.79 8.78 -13.01
C SER A 517 5.59 9.65 -12.58
N GLY A 518 5.09 9.34 -11.40
CA GLY A 518 4.16 10.13 -10.60
C GLY A 518 4.85 11.16 -9.70
N LEU A 519 6.17 11.19 -9.66
CA LEU A 519 6.95 12.20 -8.94
C LEU A 519 7.72 13.08 -9.91
N SER A 520 7.69 14.39 -9.67
CA SER A 520 8.54 15.39 -10.32
C SER A 520 9.58 15.89 -9.32
N HIS A 521 10.86 15.78 -9.65
CA HIS A 521 11.95 16.26 -8.78
C HIS A 521 11.95 17.79 -8.73
N CYS A 522 11.92 18.35 -7.52
CA CYS A 522 11.91 19.80 -7.27
C CYS A 522 13.29 20.33 -6.88
N GLY A 523 14.09 19.52 -6.18
CA GLY A 523 15.44 19.89 -5.77
C GLY A 523 16.06 18.91 -4.78
N ASN A 524 17.38 18.97 -4.67
CA ASN A 524 18.16 18.33 -3.61
C ASN A 524 18.91 19.42 -2.84
N ILE A 525 19.18 19.15 -1.57
CA ILE A 525 20.00 20.00 -0.72
C ILE A 525 20.99 19.08 -0.01
N ASP A 526 22.26 19.12 -0.41
CA ASP A 526 23.35 18.47 0.31
C ASP A 526 23.86 19.41 1.41
N LEU A 527 23.63 19.07 2.68
CA LEU A 527 23.99 19.96 3.78
C LEU A 527 25.51 19.93 4.04
N GLY A 528 26.06 21.06 4.46
CA GLY A 528 27.50 21.31 4.49
C GLY A 528 28.11 21.69 3.14
N ASN A 529 27.35 21.61 2.03
CA ASN A 529 27.73 22.21 0.75
C ASN A 529 27.23 23.66 0.69
N ALA A 530 28.18 24.61 0.72
CA ALA A 530 27.88 26.03 0.76
C ALA A 530 27.12 26.55 -0.48
N GLU A 531 27.22 25.89 -1.64
CA GLU A 531 26.47 26.28 -2.83
C GLU A 531 25.00 25.86 -2.72
N ASP A 532 24.74 24.61 -2.33
CA ASP A 532 23.38 24.07 -2.15
C ASP A 532 22.63 24.80 -1.03
N GLU A 533 23.30 25.06 0.10
CA GLU A 533 22.72 25.84 1.21
C GLU A 533 22.39 27.27 0.80
N ALA A 534 23.25 27.93 0.01
CA ALA A 534 22.98 29.28 -0.47
C ALA A 534 21.84 29.31 -1.51
N LEU A 535 21.77 28.33 -2.41
CA LEU A 535 20.73 28.23 -3.44
C LEU A 535 19.35 27.91 -2.84
N SER A 536 19.30 27.10 -1.79
CA SER A 536 18.08 26.74 -1.06
C SER A 536 17.74 27.72 0.05
N GLU A 537 18.57 28.73 0.30
CA GLU A 537 18.43 29.67 1.41
C GLU A 537 18.32 28.95 2.77
N TYR A 538 19.05 27.84 2.92
CA TYR A 538 19.00 27.00 4.10
C TYR A 538 19.49 27.76 5.34
N GLN A 539 18.75 27.61 6.44
CA GLN A 539 19.15 28.11 7.75
C GLN A 539 18.87 27.05 8.81
N CYS A 540 19.77 26.98 9.78
CA CYS A 540 19.68 26.10 10.93
C CYS A 540 19.67 26.95 12.21
N TYR A 541 18.75 26.65 13.13
CA TYR A 541 18.54 27.33 14.39
C TYR A 541 18.97 26.46 15.57
N GLY A 542 19.55 27.09 16.59
CA GLY A 542 19.90 26.41 17.84
C GLY A 542 21.00 25.35 17.75
N SER A 543 21.75 25.28 16.64
CA SER A 543 22.94 24.43 16.56
C SER A 543 24.01 24.92 17.53
N ASN A 544 24.40 24.04 18.46
CA ASN A 544 25.46 24.29 19.43
C ASN A 544 26.84 23.79 18.95
N GLU A 545 26.88 22.95 17.92
CA GLU A 545 28.09 22.20 17.50
C GLU A 545 28.63 22.61 16.12
N GLY A 546 27.96 23.52 15.40
CA GLY A 546 28.28 23.78 13.99
C GLY A 546 27.81 22.62 13.10
N SER A 547 28.45 22.43 11.94
CA SER A 547 28.18 21.27 11.11
C SER A 547 28.91 20.03 11.61
N VAL A 548 28.31 18.87 11.45
CA VAL A 548 28.83 17.56 11.85
C VAL A 548 29.00 16.69 10.62
N THR A 549 30.16 16.05 10.47
CA THR A 549 30.43 15.09 9.39
C THR A 549 30.45 13.68 9.94
N ASN A 550 29.69 12.79 9.32
CA ASN A 550 29.60 11.38 9.69
C ASN A 550 29.70 10.49 8.46
N THR A 551 30.11 9.24 8.68
CA THR A 551 30.23 8.22 7.62
C THR A 551 29.53 6.95 8.07
N PHE A 552 28.37 6.68 7.50
CA PHE A 552 27.57 5.49 7.81
C PHE A 552 27.07 4.83 6.52
N SER A 553 26.43 3.67 6.64
CA SER A 553 25.66 3.01 5.59
C SER A 553 24.16 3.03 5.91
N PHE A 554 23.34 2.75 4.89
CA PHE A 554 21.90 2.49 5.03
C PHE A 554 21.66 1.01 5.32
N THR A 555 20.49 0.63 5.82
CA THR A 555 20.09 -0.78 5.90
C THR A 555 19.78 -1.38 4.52
N GLY A 556 19.77 -2.70 4.42
CA GLY A 556 19.44 -3.42 3.18
C GLY A 556 20.58 -3.44 2.16
N ASP A 557 20.26 -3.30 0.88
CA ASP A 557 21.17 -3.41 -0.29
C ASP A 557 22.36 -2.44 -0.23
N HIS A 558 22.24 -1.39 0.57
CA HIS A 558 23.25 -0.34 0.71
C HIS A 558 24.06 -0.45 2.00
N GLN A 559 23.97 -1.57 2.73
CA GLN A 559 24.67 -1.78 4.00
C GLN A 559 26.20 -1.81 3.89
N ASP A 560 26.72 -2.19 2.72
CA ASP A 560 28.16 -2.20 2.43
C ASP A 560 28.64 -0.90 1.73
N VAL A 561 27.74 0.08 1.53
CA VAL A 561 28.04 1.36 0.90
C VAL A 561 28.10 2.44 1.96
N PHE A 562 29.32 2.87 2.30
CA PHE A 562 29.55 3.94 3.27
C PHE A 562 29.50 5.31 2.58
N LEU A 563 28.58 6.15 3.04
CA LEU A 563 28.37 7.50 2.56
C LEU A 563 28.81 8.50 3.64
N GLU A 564 29.72 9.40 3.27
CA GLU A 564 30.12 10.53 4.11
C GLU A 564 29.21 11.73 3.81
N ASN A 565 28.51 12.21 4.84
CA ASN A 565 27.69 13.42 4.76
C ASN A 565 28.05 14.40 5.85
N THR A 566 27.93 15.68 5.53
CA THR A 566 27.97 16.77 6.51
C THR A 566 26.54 17.26 6.76
N GLY A 567 26.24 17.69 7.97
CA GLY A 567 24.89 18.05 8.35
C GLY A 567 24.85 18.85 9.64
N TYR A 568 23.66 18.99 10.22
CA TYR A 568 23.44 19.79 11.42
C TYR A 568 22.60 19.03 12.43
N ILE A 569 22.85 19.32 13.71
CA ILE A 569 21.96 19.02 14.82
C ILE A 569 21.36 20.35 15.24
N CYS A 570 20.05 20.49 15.12
CA CYS A 570 19.38 21.78 15.25
C CYS A 570 18.11 21.65 16.09
N THR A 571 17.65 22.78 16.62
CA THR A 571 16.31 22.88 17.21
C THR A 571 15.26 23.26 16.16
N GLY A 572 15.71 23.61 14.96
CA GLY A 572 14.86 23.84 13.82
C GLY A 572 15.66 24.28 12.60
N SER A 573 15.06 24.17 11.43
CA SER A 573 15.68 24.55 10.17
C SER A 573 14.66 25.01 9.16
N THR A 574 15.11 25.78 8.16
CA THR A 574 14.26 26.24 7.07
C THR A 574 15.03 26.20 5.76
N PHE A 575 14.34 25.95 4.65
CA PHE A 575 14.85 26.17 3.31
C PHE A 575 13.71 26.42 2.32
N ALA A 576 14.02 26.99 1.17
CA ALA A 576 13.08 27.24 0.08
C ALA A 576 13.30 26.28 -1.09
N VAL A 577 12.21 25.91 -1.75
CA VAL A 577 12.23 25.04 -2.93
C VAL A 577 11.23 25.53 -3.97
N ASN A 578 11.63 25.50 -5.24
CA ASN A 578 10.71 25.76 -6.35
C ASN A 578 9.89 24.50 -6.63
N ILE A 579 8.59 24.67 -6.82
CA ILE A 579 7.65 23.56 -7.04
C ILE A 579 6.79 23.86 -8.26
N PRO A 580 6.31 22.83 -8.99
CA PRO A 580 5.33 23.03 -10.06
C PRO A 580 4.02 23.56 -9.46
N SER A 581 3.40 24.55 -10.10
CA SER A 581 2.07 25.05 -9.71
C SER A 581 0.99 23.96 -9.79
N MET A 582 1.18 23.01 -10.70
CA MET A 582 0.41 21.79 -10.86
C MET A 582 1.05 20.65 -10.06
N ASN A 583 0.54 20.41 -8.86
CA ASN A 583 0.99 19.32 -8.00
C ASN A 583 -0.19 18.80 -7.16
N ASP A 584 -0.02 17.61 -6.59
CA ASP A 584 -0.95 16.94 -5.69
C ASP A 584 -0.31 16.76 -4.29
N GLY A 585 0.51 17.74 -3.91
CA GLY A 585 1.31 17.74 -2.69
C GLY A 585 2.80 17.53 -2.95
N LEU A 586 3.57 17.46 -1.87
CA LEU A 586 5.00 17.17 -1.92
C LEU A 586 5.35 15.91 -1.14
N LEU A 587 6.39 15.23 -1.59
CA LEU A 587 7.12 14.23 -0.82
C LEU A 587 8.49 14.83 -0.46
N ILE A 588 8.74 15.01 0.83
CA ILE A 588 10.02 15.47 1.36
C ILE A 588 10.76 14.25 1.90
N ARG A 589 12.00 14.03 1.46
CA ARG A 589 12.86 12.95 1.94
C ARG A 589 14.07 13.55 2.64
N ARG A 590 14.35 13.10 3.86
CA ARG A 590 15.47 13.56 4.70
C ARG A 590 16.44 12.42 4.96
N ILE A 591 17.73 12.64 4.76
CA ILE A 591 18.79 11.77 5.29
C ILE A 591 19.12 12.25 6.70
N PHE A 592 19.02 11.33 7.67
CA PHE A 592 19.36 11.60 9.07
C PHE A 592 20.08 10.41 9.71
N ASP A 593 20.82 10.71 10.78
CA ASP A 593 21.46 9.73 11.65
C ASP A 593 20.46 9.20 12.69
N ALA A 594 19.99 7.96 12.47
CA ALA A 594 19.05 7.27 13.34
C ALA A 594 19.65 6.87 14.70
N GLY A 595 20.97 6.87 14.86
CA GLY A 595 21.62 6.55 16.14
C GLY A 595 21.48 7.63 17.22
N SER A 596 20.92 8.79 16.87
CA SER A 596 20.46 9.77 17.86
C SER A 596 19.18 9.35 18.60
N GLY A 597 18.60 8.20 18.24
CA GLY A 597 17.37 7.68 18.81
C GLY A 597 16.14 8.32 18.17
N ARG A 598 15.05 8.38 18.94
CA ARG A 598 13.78 8.96 18.47
C ARG A 598 13.96 10.42 18.06
N GLN A 599 13.36 10.80 16.94
CA GLN A 599 13.38 12.17 16.45
C GLN A 599 11.98 12.63 16.12
N LYS A 600 11.66 13.89 16.44
CA LYS A 600 10.36 14.48 16.18
C LYS A 600 10.51 15.96 15.87
N ALA A 601 9.83 16.43 14.83
CA ALA A 601 9.70 17.85 14.53
C ALA A 601 8.32 18.18 13.99
N ARG A 602 7.83 19.38 14.32
CA ARG A 602 6.68 19.99 13.65
C ARG A 602 7.13 20.53 12.30
N VAL A 603 6.32 20.30 11.27
CA VAL A 603 6.61 20.67 9.88
C VAL A 603 5.69 21.81 9.46
N PHE A 604 6.25 22.82 8.82
CA PHE A 604 5.54 23.99 8.33
C PHE A 604 5.83 24.22 6.85
N VAL A 605 4.82 24.69 6.12
CA VAL A 605 4.92 25.12 4.72
C VAL A 605 4.38 26.54 4.63
N ASP A 606 5.24 27.50 4.31
CA ASP A 606 4.90 28.93 4.24
C ASP A 606 4.14 29.41 5.51
N ASP A 607 4.72 29.15 6.68
CA ASP A 607 4.21 29.45 8.03
C ASP A 607 2.98 28.63 8.50
N ALA A 608 2.38 27.80 7.65
CA ALA A 608 1.27 26.92 8.06
C ALA A 608 1.79 25.58 8.57
N GLU A 609 1.40 25.19 9.79
CA GLU A 609 1.74 23.87 10.36
C GLU A 609 0.99 22.77 9.58
N VAL A 610 1.75 21.80 9.07
CA VAL A 610 1.24 20.69 8.24
C VAL A 610 1.04 19.42 9.07
N GLY A 611 1.93 19.18 10.04
CA GLY A 611 1.89 17.99 10.88
C GLY A 611 3.22 17.73 11.57
N GLU A 612 3.36 16.53 12.14
CA GLU A 612 4.55 16.12 12.90
C GLU A 612 5.32 15.04 12.14
N TRP A 613 6.60 15.28 11.87
CA TRP A 613 7.50 14.28 11.32
C TRP A 613 8.15 13.50 12.45
N TYR A 614 7.74 12.25 12.60
CA TYR A 614 8.18 11.39 13.69
C TYR A 614 8.96 10.16 13.18
N PHE A 615 10.06 9.87 13.85
CA PHE A 615 10.82 8.63 13.73
C PHE A 615 10.95 7.99 15.11
N ALA A 616 10.27 6.86 15.30
CA ALA A 616 10.13 6.21 16.60
C ALA A 616 11.30 5.29 16.98
N ASP A 617 12.07 4.80 16.01
CA ASP A 617 13.02 3.72 16.22
C ASP A 617 14.32 4.22 16.88
N ALA A 618 14.54 3.83 18.13
CA ALA A 618 15.76 4.09 18.88
C ALA A 618 16.71 2.87 18.90
N GLY A 619 16.44 1.84 18.11
CA GLY A 619 17.21 0.60 18.03
C GLY A 619 18.51 0.69 17.22
N PHE A 620 18.77 1.82 16.54
CA PHE A 620 19.99 2.05 15.75
C PHE A 620 21.21 2.37 16.62
N SER A 621 21.66 1.42 17.43
CA SER A 621 22.75 1.63 18.39
C SER A 621 24.15 1.27 17.89
N ASN A 622 24.29 0.79 16.65
CA ASN A 622 25.59 0.43 16.08
C ASN A 622 26.35 1.69 15.58
N GLU A 623 27.64 1.55 15.25
CA GLU A 623 28.48 2.68 14.81
C GLU A 623 28.62 2.81 13.28
N VAL A 624 27.95 1.98 12.49
CA VAL A 624 28.20 1.84 11.04
C VAL A 624 26.97 1.99 10.16
N THR A 625 25.83 1.39 10.53
CA THR A 625 24.56 1.39 9.79
C THR A 625 23.56 2.24 10.54
N ARG A 626 23.53 3.53 10.19
CA ARG A 626 22.75 4.57 10.89
C ARG A 626 22.07 5.56 9.95
N TRP A 627 22.39 5.54 8.66
CA TRP A 627 21.69 6.38 7.70
C TRP A 627 20.30 5.83 7.45
N VAL A 628 19.32 6.73 7.57
CA VAL A 628 17.93 6.47 7.23
C VAL A 628 17.45 7.59 6.33
N GLN A 629 16.75 7.22 5.27
CA GLN A 629 15.90 8.12 4.51
C GLN A 629 14.49 8.07 5.09
N GLY A 630 14.13 9.12 5.84
CA GLY A 630 12.75 9.33 6.26
C GLY A 630 11.98 10.10 5.20
N GLU A 631 10.67 9.93 5.18
CA GLU A 631 9.77 10.63 4.26
C GLU A 631 8.64 11.33 5.00
N PHE A 632 8.22 12.49 4.49
CA PHE A 632 7.06 13.24 4.96
C PHE A 632 6.25 13.73 3.76
N TYR A 633 4.94 13.49 3.82
CA TYR A 633 4.00 13.93 2.78
C TYR A 633 3.40 15.27 3.19
N VAL A 634 3.51 16.25 2.29
CA VAL A 634 2.80 17.53 2.41
C VAL A 634 1.51 17.43 1.60
N PRO A 635 0.35 17.59 2.24
CA PRO A 635 -0.94 17.63 1.54
C PRO A 635 -1.02 18.80 0.55
N PHE A 636 -1.74 18.58 -0.54
CA PHE A 636 -1.83 19.55 -1.63
C PHE A 636 -2.40 20.91 -1.22
N GLU A 637 -3.27 20.98 -0.21
CA GLU A 637 -3.84 22.23 0.29
C GLU A 637 -2.78 23.23 0.77
N TYR A 638 -1.58 22.75 1.11
CA TYR A 638 -0.43 23.57 1.49
C TYR A 638 0.43 24.01 0.31
N THR A 639 0.28 23.43 -0.88
CA THR A 639 1.17 23.61 -2.04
C THR A 639 0.46 24.08 -3.30
N ALA A 640 -0.87 24.16 -3.25
CA ALA A 640 -1.76 24.49 -4.35
C ALA A 640 -1.49 25.85 -4.99
N GLY A 641 -1.28 25.85 -6.32
CA GLY A 641 -1.05 27.05 -7.12
C GLY A 641 0.27 27.76 -6.83
N LYS A 642 1.09 27.24 -5.90
CA LYS A 642 2.39 27.82 -5.54
C LYS A 642 3.45 27.37 -6.54
N THR A 643 4.38 28.26 -6.86
CA THR A 643 5.56 27.94 -7.69
C THR A 643 6.84 27.83 -6.87
N ARG A 644 6.75 28.15 -5.58
CA ARG A 644 7.83 28.13 -4.59
C ARG A 644 7.21 28.04 -3.20
N SER A 645 7.83 27.27 -2.32
CA SER A 645 7.45 27.16 -0.92
C SER A 645 8.67 27.16 -0.01
N VAL A 646 8.48 27.68 1.20
CA VAL A 646 9.44 27.62 2.30
C VAL A 646 9.03 26.48 3.23
N LEU A 647 9.93 25.52 3.41
CA LEU A 647 9.80 24.41 4.34
C LEU A 647 10.52 24.77 5.63
N HIS A 648 9.83 24.63 6.76
CA HIS A 648 10.36 24.93 8.09
C HIS A 648 10.08 23.77 9.06
N PHE A 649 11.06 23.44 9.89
CA PHE A 649 11.02 22.32 10.82
C PHE A 649 11.36 22.82 12.22
N GLU A 650 10.59 22.41 13.23
CA GLU A 650 10.85 22.73 14.63
C GLU A 650 10.94 21.45 15.45
N ALA A 651 12.12 21.17 15.99
CA ALA A 651 12.34 19.99 16.82
C ALA A 651 11.55 20.09 18.14
N ASP A 652 10.94 18.98 18.55
CA ASP A 652 10.23 18.90 19.83
C ASP A 652 11.20 19.07 21.01
N GLU A 653 10.72 19.69 22.10
CA GLU A 653 11.53 19.90 23.30
C GLU A 653 12.03 18.56 23.86
N GLY A 654 13.35 18.43 24.00
CA GLY A 654 14.00 17.22 24.51
C GLY A 654 14.17 16.09 23.48
N MET A 655 13.77 16.28 22.23
CA MET A 655 14.10 15.39 21.12
C MET A 655 15.32 15.92 20.35
N THR A 656 16.17 15.00 19.89
CA THR A 656 17.24 15.35 18.95
C THR A 656 16.66 15.43 17.55
N TRP A 657 17.00 16.46 16.79
CA TRP A 657 16.73 16.55 15.37
C TRP A 657 18.04 16.78 14.62
N ASN A 658 18.37 15.86 13.72
CA ASN A 658 19.55 15.98 12.87
C ASN A 658 19.19 15.80 11.39
N GLU A 659 19.96 16.43 10.52
CA GLU A 659 19.68 16.54 9.09
C GLU A 659 20.98 16.63 8.30
N TYR A 660 21.08 15.86 7.23
CA TYR A 660 22.29 15.75 6.41
C TYR A 660 22.04 15.97 4.92
N ALA A 661 20.83 15.70 4.45
CA ALA A 661 20.42 16.06 3.10
C ALA A 661 18.89 16.05 2.99
N TYR A 662 18.37 16.80 2.01
CA TYR A 662 16.97 16.75 1.61
C TYR A 662 16.84 16.47 0.11
N ALA A 663 15.80 15.73 -0.26
CA ALA A 663 15.27 15.66 -1.61
C ALA A 663 13.78 15.99 -1.57
N VAL A 664 13.32 16.88 -2.45
CA VAL A 664 11.92 17.29 -2.53
C VAL A 664 11.36 16.89 -3.88
N TYR A 665 10.18 16.27 -3.86
CA TYR A 665 9.44 15.88 -5.05
C TYR A 665 8.03 16.45 -4.99
N ALA A 666 7.53 16.94 -6.11
CA ALA A 666 6.11 17.19 -6.30
C ALA A 666 5.41 15.92 -6.74
N ILE A 667 4.27 15.63 -6.13
CA ILE A 667 3.41 14.53 -6.54
C ILE A 667 2.63 15.02 -7.75
N ASN A 668 2.74 14.32 -8.87
CA ASN A 668 2.01 14.66 -10.09
C ASN A 668 0.54 14.28 -9.91
N PRO A 669 -0.42 15.15 -10.25
CA PRO A 669 -1.83 14.80 -10.28
C PRO A 669 -2.09 13.58 -11.17
N LEU A 670 -3.18 12.84 -10.91
CA LEU A 670 -3.73 11.90 -11.88
C LEU A 670 -4.46 12.73 -12.95
N VAL A 671 -3.73 13.14 -13.99
CA VAL A 671 -4.26 14.06 -15.01
C VAL A 671 -5.32 13.38 -15.84
N ALA A 672 -6.37 14.11 -16.21
CA ALA A 672 -7.28 13.66 -17.25
C ALA A 672 -6.50 13.43 -18.56
N ALA A 673 -6.55 12.22 -19.08
CA ALA A 673 -5.88 11.76 -20.29
C ALA A 673 -6.25 12.74 -21.42
N ASN A 674 -5.23 13.50 -21.83
CA ASN A 674 -5.29 14.63 -22.73
C ASN A 674 -5.85 15.88 -22.05
N ASP A 675 -4.92 16.64 -21.46
CA ASP A 675 -5.02 18.07 -21.13
C ASP A 675 -3.74 18.65 -21.74
N MET A 676 -3.83 19.04 -23.02
CA MET A 676 -2.69 19.39 -23.86
C MET A 676 -2.02 20.68 -23.42
N ASP A 677 -2.80 21.62 -22.88
CA ASP A 677 -2.33 22.92 -22.44
C ASP A 677 -2.11 23.01 -20.91
N ALA A 678 -2.36 21.91 -20.19
CA ALA A 678 -2.12 21.71 -18.77
C ALA A 678 -2.93 22.67 -17.88
N ASP A 679 -4.13 23.05 -18.34
CA ASP A 679 -5.01 23.99 -17.65
C ASP A 679 -5.98 23.30 -16.67
N GLN A 680 -5.95 21.95 -16.64
CA GLN A 680 -6.74 21.01 -15.84
C GLN A 680 -8.12 20.65 -16.39
N LEU A 681 -8.55 21.25 -17.49
CA LEU A 681 -9.74 20.82 -18.20
C LEU A 681 -9.34 19.67 -19.15
N PRO A 682 -10.10 18.56 -19.18
CA PRO A 682 -9.81 17.53 -20.17
C PRO A 682 -10.05 18.04 -21.59
N ASP A 683 -9.13 17.78 -22.54
CA ASP A 683 -9.25 18.10 -23.98
C ASP A 683 -10.61 17.69 -24.55
N ALA A 684 -11.14 16.54 -24.10
CA ALA A 684 -12.43 16.03 -24.54
C ALA A 684 -13.61 16.89 -24.05
N TRP A 685 -13.52 17.41 -22.82
CA TRP A 685 -14.50 18.34 -22.26
C TRP A 685 -14.40 19.70 -22.97
N GLU A 686 -13.19 20.22 -23.16
CA GLU A 686 -12.98 21.47 -23.89
C GLU A 686 -13.43 21.36 -25.36
N THR A 687 -13.14 20.25 -26.02
CA THR A 687 -13.61 19.98 -27.39
C THR A 687 -15.14 19.93 -27.44
N THR A 688 -15.79 19.39 -26.41
CA THR A 688 -17.25 19.26 -26.36
C THR A 688 -17.93 20.63 -26.29
N TYR A 689 -17.46 21.51 -25.40
CA TYR A 689 -18.13 22.80 -25.13
C TYR A 689 -17.57 23.98 -25.94
N PHE A 690 -16.27 23.97 -26.21
CA PHE A 690 -15.56 25.07 -26.88
C PHE A 690 -15.05 24.71 -28.27
N ASN A 691 -15.11 23.43 -28.66
CA ASN A 691 -14.61 22.92 -29.94
C ASN A 691 -13.13 23.33 -30.20
N ASN A 692 -12.36 23.37 -29.11
CA ASN A 692 -10.96 23.74 -29.01
C ASN A 692 -10.35 23.03 -27.79
N ILE A 693 -9.04 22.78 -27.77
CA ILE A 693 -8.30 22.02 -26.74
C ILE A 693 -7.25 22.88 -26.02
N SER A 694 -7.33 24.20 -26.17
CA SER A 694 -6.30 25.10 -25.63
C SER A 694 -6.81 26.53 -25.38
N CYS A 695 -8.12 26.71 -25.25
CA CYS A 695 -8.72 28.04 -25.21
C CYS A 695 -9.79 28.19 -24.13
N ALA A 696 -10.34 27.09 -23.60
CA ALA A 696 -11.00 27.18 -22.33
C ALA A 696 -9.91 27.50 -21.30
N MET A 697 -10.20 28.41 -20.38
CA MET A 697 -9.33 28.63 -19.23
C MET A 697 -10.09 28.15 -18.02
N SER A 698 -9.48 27.28 -17.22
CA SER A 698 -10.10 26.72 -16.02
C SER A 698 -10.60 27.76 -15.01
N ASP A 699 -10.03 28.97 -14.99
CA ASP A 699 -10.44 30.09 -14.13
C ASP A 699 -11.42 31.10 -14.77
N ALA A 700 -11.77 30.92 -16.04
CA ALA A 700 -12.78 31.73 -16.71
C ALA A 700 -14.20 31.30 -16.34
N ASP A 701 -15.13 32.24 -16.48
CA ASP A 701 -16.59 32.09 -16.34
C ASP A 701 -17.18 32.53 -17.69
N ASP A 702 -17.15 31.62 -18.67
CA ASP A 702 -17.39 31.95 -20.08
C ASP A 702 -18.86 32.29 -20.38
N ASP A 703 -19.80 31.77 -19.59
CA ASP A 703 -21.22 32.04 -19.72
C ASP A 703 -21.78 33.12 -18.76
N ALA A 704 -20.94 33.60 -17.84
CA ALA A 704 -21.22 34.64 -16.86
C ALA A 704 -22.37 34.30 -15.90
N ASP A 705 -22.43 33.05 -15.45
CA ASP A 705 -23.36 32.58 -14.43
C ASP A 705 -22.79 32.62 -13.00
N GLY A 706 -21.49 32.85 -12.88
CA GLY A 706 -20.76 32.95 -11.63
C GLY A 706 -20.03 31.67 -11.21
N MET A 707 -20.08 30.61 -12.00
CA MET A 707 -19.24 29.42 -11.89
C MET A 707 -18.05 29.53 -12.85
N ARG A 708 -16.88 29.03 -12.44
CA ARG A 708 -15.74 28.93 -13.36
C ARG A 708 -15.85 27.63 -14.14
N ASN A 709 -15.29 27.58 -15.35
CA ASN A 709 -15.23 26.39 -16.21
C ASN A 709 -14.77 25.12 -15.45
N MET A 710 -13.81 25.25 -14.54
CA MET A 710 -13.38 24.14 -13.67
C MET A 710 -14.47 23.68 -12.69
N ASP A 711 -15.15 24.63 -12.05
CA ASP A 711 -16.24 24.32 -11.13
C ASP A 711 -17.38 23.63 -11.87
N GLU A 712 -17.61 24.01 -13.12
CA GLU A 712 -18.60 23.41 -14.00
C GLU A 712 -18.22 22.01 -14.47
N PHE A 713 -16.96 21.80 -14.83
CA PHE A 713 -16.44 20.46 -15.12
C PHE A 713 -16.65 19.49 -13.94
N ILE A 714 -16.29 19.94 -12.72
CA ILE A 714 -16.47 19.17 -11.49
C ILE A 714 -17.95 18.94 -11.20
N ALA A 715 -18.77 19.99 -11.31
CA ALA A 715 -20.22 19.91 -11.07
C ALA A 715 -20.97 19.09 -12.13
N GLY A 716 -20.39 18.96 -13.33
CA GLY A 716 -20.99 18.38 -14.52
C GLY A 716 -21.96 19.32 -15.26
N THR A 717 -21.79 20.63 -15.13
CA THR A 717 -22.63 21.64 -15.79
C THR A 717 -22.06 22.10 -17.14
N ASP A 718 -22.88 22.78 -17.95
CA ASP A 718 -22.55 23.27 -19.29
C ASP A 718 -21.98 24.71 -19.25
N PRO A 719 -20.67 24.90 -19.52
CA PRO A 719 -19.93 26.16 -19.40
C PRO A 719 -20.23 27.19 -20.49
N VAL A 720 -21.17 26.88 -21.39
CA VAL A 720 -21.64 27.82 -22.41
C VAL A 720 -23.16 28.08 -22.29
N ASP A 721 -23.81 27.54 -21.26
CA ASP A 721 -25.23 27.80 -20.95
C ASP A 721 -25.41 28.36 -19.53
N ARG A 722 -25.56 29.69 -19.45
CA ARG A 722 -25.77 30.46 -18.22
C ARG A 722 -26.94 30.04 -17.30
N TYR A 723 -27.76 29.07 -17.73
CA TYR A 723 -28.85 28.49 -16.96
C TYR A 723 -28.50 27.12 -16.37
N SER A 724 -27.34 26.58 -16.72
CA SER A 724 -26.79 25.32 -16.26
C SER A 724 -25.75 25.58 -15.17
N TYR A 725 -26.20 25.76 -13.94
CA TYR A 725 -25.33 25.85 -12.76
C TYR A 725 -25.75 24.85 -11.69
N PHE A 726 -24.80 24.45 -10.85
CA PHE A 726 -25.13 23.68 -9.67
C PHE A 726 -25.90 24.56 -8.70
N SER A 727 -27.06 24.07 -8.26
CA SER A 727 -27.92 24.80 -7.33
C SER A 727 -28.51 23.86 -6.29
N MET A 728 -28.75 24.44 -5.11
CA MET A 728 -29.43 23.78 -4.01
C MET A 728 -30.57 24.66 -3.50
N SER A 729 -31.61 24.01 -3.00
CA SER A 729 -32.76 24.66 -2.37
C SER A 729 -33.04 24.03 -1.02
N LEU A 730 -33.42 24.85 -0.04
CA LEU A 730 -33.85 24.38 1.27
C LEU A 730 -35.30 24.81 1.47
N ASN A 731 -36.16 23.83 1.71
CA ASN A 731 -37.54 24.03 2.15
C ASN A 731 -37.64 23.79 3.67
N GLU A 732 -38.82 23.96 4.28
CA GLU A 732 -39.01 23.97 5.75
C GLU A 732 -38.39 22.77 6.50
N SER A 733 -38.14 21.64 5.83
CA SER A 733 -37.50 20.46 6.43
C SER A 733 -36.65 19.63 5.46
N SER A 734 -36.28 20.15 4.27
CA SER A 734 -35.57 19.34 3.27
C SER A 734 -34.59 20.14 2.42
N LEU A 735 -33.36 19.62 2.26
CA LEU A 735 -32.37 20.12 1.32
C LEU A 735 -32.49 19.37 0.00
N SER A 736 -32.53 20.07 -1.13
CA SER A 736 -32.62 19.48 -2.46
C SER A 736 -31.57 20.04 -3.40
N TYR A 737 -30.91 19.17 -4.15
CA TYR A 737 -29.90 19.52 -5.16
C TYR A 737 -29.86 18.46 -6.27
N ASN A 738 -29.37 18.84 -7.45
CA ASN A 738 -29.20 17.90 -8.56
C ASN A 738 -27.87 17.17 -8.44
N VAL A 739 -27.87 15.90 -8.84
CA VAL A 739 -26.69 15.03 -8.89
C VAL A 739 -26.48 14.50 -10.30
N ILE A 740 -25.21 14.45 -10.69
CA ILE A 740 -24.75 13.99 -11.99
C ILE A 740 -23.91 12.73 -11.79
N SER A 741 -24.08 11.77 -12.69
CA SER A 741 -23.37 10.49 -12.62
C SER A 741 -21.85 10.69 -12.65
N GLY A 742 -21.12 9.87 -11.89
CA GLY A 742 -19.67 9.94 -11.78
C GLY A 742 -19.16 11.14 -10.99
N ARG A 743 -19.94 11.64 -10.01
CA ARG A 743 -19.53 12.66 -9.02
C ARG A 743 -19.88 12.18 -7.62
N ILE A 744 -19.10 12.60 -6.63
CA ILE A 744 -19.34 12.35 -5.21
C ILE A 744 -19.84 13.64 -4.56
N TYR A 745 -20.93 13.52 -3.80
CA TYR A 745 -21.55 14.60 -3.06
C TYR A 745 -21.44 14.37 -1.55
N THR A 746 -20.92 15.36 -0.83
CA THR A 746 -20.85 15.36 0.64
C THR A 746 -21.60 16.56 1.20
N VAL A 747 -22.56 16.32 2.08
CA VAL A 747 -23.34 17.37 2.74
C VAL A 747 -22.72 17.66 4.10
N PHE A 748 -22.41 18.93 4.35
CA PHE A 748 -21.90 19.39 5.63
C PHE A 748 -22.91 20.31 6.31
N PHE A 749 -22.85 20.32 7.63
CA PHE A 749 -23.62 21.19 8.51
C PHE A 749 -22.70 21.93 9.49
N SER A 750 -23.04 23.17 9.79
CA SER A 750 -22.46 23.93 10.90
C SER A 750 -23.49 24.86 11.51
N THR A 751 -23.42 25.10 12.83
CA THR A 751 -24.23 26.13 13.49
C THR A 751 -23.65 27.54 13.32
N ASN A 752 -22.44 27.67 12.76
CA ASN A 752 -21.72 28.94 12.64
C ASN A 752 -21.01 29.05 11.28
N LEU A 753 -21.53 29.93 10.41
CA LEU A 753 -21.00 30.16 9.07
C LEU A 753 -19.52 30.62 9.05
N ALA A 754 -19.03 31.21 10.14
CA ALA A 754 -17.69 31.81 10.21
C ALA A 754 -16.60 30.84 10.70
N GLU A 755 -16.92 29.60 11.02
CA GLU A 755 -15.91 28.61 11.39
C GLU A 755 -15.10 28.17 10.16
N GLY A 756 -13.78 28.00 10.35
CA GLY A 756 -12.87 27.47 9.33
C GLY A 756 -13.18 26.02 8.96
N ALA A 757 -12.33 25.37 8.16
CA ALA A 757 -12.56 24.02 7.63
C ALA A 757 -12.95 22.98 8.71
N THR A 758 -12.43 23.12 9.93
CA THR A 758 -12.64 22.22 11.08
C THR A 758 -13.98 22.38 11.82
N GLY A 759 -14.77 23.43 11.56
CA GLY A 759 -16.08 23.66 12.21
C GLY A 759 -17.29 23.18 11.41
N TRP A 760 -17.07 22.45 10.32
CA TRP A 760 -18.12 21.86 9.50
C TRP A 760 -18.12 20.35 9.66
N SER A 761 -19.21 19.79 10.20
CA SER A 761 -19.39 18.35 10.31
C SER A 761 -20.06 17.79 9.06
N ALA A 762 -19.51 16.71 8.49
CA ALA A 762 -20.20 15.95 7.45
C ALA A 762 -21.42 15.27 8.06
N VAL A 763 -22.60 15.53 7.49
CA VAL A 763 -23.87 14.91 7.91
C VAL A 763 -24.32 13.82 6.93
N ARG A 764 -23.71 13.76 5.75
CA ARG A 764 -23.83 12.65 4.80
C ARG A 764 -22.61 12.59 3.88
N THR A 765 -22.12 11.38 3.64
CA THR A 765 -21.00 11.06 2.74
C THR A 765 -21.45 10.02 1.71
N ASN A 766 -20.90 10.09 0.49
CA ASN A 766 -20.97 9.04 -0.55
C ASN A 766 -22.37 8.67 -1.08
N SER A 767 -23.16 9.62 -1.56
CA SER A 767 -24.33 9.27 -2.40
C SER A 767 -23.88 8.92 -3.82
N THR A 768 -23.58 7.65 -4.10
CA THR A 768 -23.51 7.12 -5.48
C THR A 768 -24.92 6.91 -5.99
N THR A 769 -25.52 7.97 -6.51
CA THR A 769 -26.90 7.94 -7.02
C THR A 769 -26.92 8.07 -8.53
N THR A 770 -27.93 7.45 -9.13
CA THR A 770 -28.34 7.68 -10.52
C THR A 770 -28.68 9.16 -10.73
N GLU A 771 -28.29 9.72 -11.87
CA GLU A 771 -28.53 11.13 -12.25
C GLU A 771 -29.97 11.59 -11.95
N GLY A 772 -30.12 12.75 -11.31
CA GLY A 772 -31.44 13.23 -10.89
C GLY A 772 -31.41 14.26 -9.76
N MET A 773 -32.57 14.55 -9.17
CA MET A 773 -32.68 15.43 -8.00
C MET A 773 -32.71 14.60 -6.72
N ILE A 774 -31.83 14.90 -5.77
CA ILE A 774 -31.88 14.35 -4.41
C ILE A 774 -32.69 15.29 -3.53
N GLN A 775 -33.49 14.71 -2.64
CA GLN A 775 -34.15 15.40 -1.54
C GLN A 775 -33.79 14.74 -0.22
N GLU A 776 -33.01 15.45 0.58
CA GLU A 776 -32.56 15.02 1.90
C GLU A 776 -33.58 15.48 2.95
N ASN A 777 -34.29 14.52 3.53
CA ASN A 777 -35.19 14.71 4.66
C ASN A 777 -34.46 14.17 5.91
N GLU A 778 -34.45 14.92 7.01
CA GLU A 778 -33.83 14.52 8.30
C GLU A 778 -32.30 14.71 8.43
N LEU A 779 -31.74 15.83 7.95
CA LEU A 779 -30.29 16.07 8.05
C LEU A 779 -29.80 16.37 9.49
N VAL A 780 -30.55 17.12 10.31
CA VAL A 780 -30.21 17.42 11.72
C VAL A 780 -31.45 17.89 12.51
N ASP A 781 -31.63 17.47 13.76
CA ASP A 781 -32.73 17.85 14.67
C ASP A 781 -32.49 19.21 15.38
N THR A 782 -32.09 20.24 14.62
CA THR A 782 -31.83 21.59 15.18
C THR A 782 -32.46 22.70 14.34
N ASP A 783 -33.18 23.61 14.99
CA ASP A 783 -33.94 24.70 14.34
C ASP A 783 -33.06 25.81 13.71
N GLN A 784 -31.73 25.74 13.83
CA GLN A 784 -30.80 26.80 13.38
C GLN A 784 -29.42 26.23 12.95
N GLY A 785 -29.07 26.40 11.67
CA GLY A 785 -27.73 26.11 11.15
C GLY A 785 -27.58 26.41 9.66
N PHE A 786 -26.42 26.08 9.11
CA PHE A 786 -26.00 26.31 7.74
C PHE A 786 -25.64 24.97 7.08
N PHE A 787 -25.95 24.84 5.79
CA PHE A 787 -25.59 23.68 4.99
C PHE A 787 -24.63 24.09 3.87
N LYS A 788 -23.70 23.21 3.53
CA LYS A 788 -22.92 23.28 2.28
C LYS A 788 -22.87 21.90 1.64
N VAL A 789 -22.88 21.85 0.32
CA VAL A 789 -22.69 20.61 -0.45
C VAL A 789 -21.34 20.72 -1.17
N ARG A 790 -20.48 19.73 -0.99
CA ARG A 790 -19.23 19.58 -1.74
C ARG A 790 -19.47 18.59 -2.86
N VAL A 791 -19.12 18.98 -4.08
CA VAL A 791 -19.10 18.09 -5.26
C VAL A 791 -17.63 17.81 -5.60
N ARG A 792 -17.28 16.55 -5.83
CA ARG A 792 -15.95 16.15 -6.32
C ARG A 792 -16.08 15.07 -7.40
N LEU A 793 -15.08 14.96 -8.26
CA LEU A 793 -14.92 13.79 -9.11
C LEU A 793 -14.45 12.58 -8.25
N PRO A 794 -14.71 11.33 -8.68
CA PRO A 794 -14.38 10.12 -7.92
C PRO A 794 -12.89 9.97 -7.62
#